data_AF-A0A978SUD4-F1
#
_entry.id   AF-A0A978SUD4-F1
#
_cell.length_a   1.000
_cell.length_b   1.000
_cell.length_c   1.000
_cell.angle_alpha   90.00
_cell.angle_beta   90.00
_cell.angle_gamma   90.00
#
_symmetry.space_group_name_H-M   'P 1'
#
loop_
_entity.id
_entity.type
_entity.pdbx_description
1 polymer ?
#
loop_
_entity_poly.entity_id
_entity_poly.type
_entity_poly.pdbx_seq_one_letter_code
_entity_poly.pdbx_strand_id
1 'polypeptide(L)'
;MTRYALVVGIGDYDGLPSLTKPSRDAEAVAQRLEKHGDFKVERLPKEWNAEKQCYEVVPERVTGKQLGQALLQFFQQAKGNEALIYFSGHGITVVDELGQQKGYLAASDCIITIEGKQIVGQQHGVSLDSLNDVIEQAELKSLVVLLDCCHAEYFLEGNSLKKTLQVFNHKPDTHLIAACRSFAPNADTKRYGWGYSIFTTALLEGLLPENASIDGQVRLDDLFAFILRKLENRNWQFGASDSQQPIRMGSGSSIVLVSYPPKQTPTTGEEICPYQGLQSFDWSRSRYFFGRRQVTETLRQKLEVANFVPLIGASGSGKSSLIKAGLIPSLEARSWRVLATILPGNEPLTELKYAFAQLLTPLELQEVYSLFDKSPDLQPLLKQLPISERVLLVVDQFEEVFALCSQEAERRRFIQLLCQVAEISNSQLAIALVIRADFLEPCLKYPLLTQLIQDYAVYMPPLLGEDLNSAITSPALLTGFQLEPDLLDAIVQDFQEIDSLPLLQFALTQLWHQRDIQTRKLTLAQYQQLGGISEALNRHAENLYASFTQQQRDWIEQVFLKLVRPSASKKIIRQRQPISKLQEIVGSNPTEREAFGKAIEDLVAGGLLTLTKKPDGETWVDLAHEAVTEGWQRFAHWLNQNLSTLSL
;
A
#
# COMPACT_ATOMS: atom_id res chain seq x y z
N MET A 1 7.17 -6.56 26.66
CA MET A 1 6.17 -7.65 26.74
C MET A 1 6.85 -8.92 26.24
N THR A 2 6.53 -10.07 26.80
CA THR A 2 7.17 -11.34 26.37
C THR A 2 6.53 -11.80 25.06
N ARG A 3 7.30 -12.38 24.14
CA ARG A 3 6.78 -12.95 22.89
C ARG A 3 6.93 -14.47 22.94
N TYR A 4 5.93 -15.21 22.48
CA TYR A 4 5.92 -16.67 22.55
C TYR A 4 5.84 -17.28 21.16
N ALA A 5 6.62 -18.33 20.91
CA ALA A 5 6.54 -19.07 19.66
C ALA A 5 6.46 -20.58 19.92
N LEU A 6 5.57 -21.27 19.21
CA LEU A 6 5.54 -22.74 19.14
C LEU A 6 6.02 -23.17 17.76
N VAL A 7 7.10 -23.93 17.72
CA VAL A 7 7.77 -24.34 16.48
C VAL A 7 7.78 -25.85 16.40
N VAL A 8 7.04 -26.38 15.42
CA VAL A 8 6.72 -27.80 15.27
C VAL A 8 7.30 -28.34 13.97
N GLY A 9 8.06 -29.43 14.03
CA GLY A 9 8.61 -30.12 12.87
C GLY A 9 8.42 -31.64 12.95
N ILE A 10 7.45 -32.18 12.23
CA ILE A 10 7.11 -33.61 12.25
C ILE A 10 7.49 -34.23 10.90
N GLY A 11 8.42 -35.19 10.94
CA GLY A 11 8.91 -35.88 9.73
C GLY A 11 8.65 -37.38 9.69
N ASP A 12 8.43 -38.02 10.84
CA ASP A 12 8.16 -39.47 10.93
C ASP A 12 6.67 -39.76 11.12
N TYR A 13 6.14 -40.72 10.36
CA TYR A 13 4.70 -40.99 10.24
C TYR A 13 4.40 -42.48 10.05
N ASP A 14 3.33 -42.97 10.66
CA ASP A 14 2.87 -44.37 10.51
C ASP A 14 1.98 -44.57 9.27
N GLY A 15 1.01 -43.68 9.08
CA GLY A 15 0.02 -43.76 8.00
C GLY A 15 0.32 -42.88 6.79
N LEU A 16 1.42 -42.12 6.81
CA LEU A 16 1.79 -41.16 5.77
C LEU A 16 3.28 -41.33 5.37
N PRO A 17 3.69 -40.87 4.18
CA PRO A 17 5.10 -40.90 3.78
C PRO A 17 5.99 -40.05 4.70
N SER A 18 7.12 -40.58 5.16
CA SER A 18 8.08 -39.82 5.96
C SER A 18 8.69 -38.64 5.17
N LEU A 19 8.99 -37.56 5.89
CA LEU A 19 9.56 -36.33 5.39
C LEU A 19 10.92 -36.07 6.04
N THR A 20 11.93 -35.76 5.23
CA THR A 20 13.32 -35.64 5.71
C THR A 20 13.70 -34.24 6.18
N LYS A 21 12.86 -33.24 5.92
CA LYS A 21 13.15 -31.81 6.13
C LYS A 21 12.47 -31.16 7.35
N PRO A 22 11.25 -31.55 7.78
CA PRO A 22 10.49 -30.79 8.77
C PRO A 22 11.21 -30.43 10.07
N SER A 23 11.96 -31.36 10.69
CA SER A 23 12.71 -31.05 11.91
C SER A 23 13.82 -30.02 11.68
N ARG A 24 14.50 -30.07 10.52
CA ARG A 24 15.52 -29.08 10.15
C ARG A 24 14.91 -27.73 9.82
N ASP A 25 13.78 -27.74 9.11
CA ASP A 25 13.02 -26.53 8.76
C ASP A 25 12.57 -25.81 10.04
N ALA A 26 11.94 -26.55 10.95
CA ALA A 26 11.49 -26.07 12.24
C ALA A 26 12.66 -25.54 13.10
N GLU A 27 13.77 -26.28 13.23
CA GLU A 27 14.90 -25.82 14.02
C GLU A 27 15.52 -24.51 13.47
N ALA A 28 15.65 -24.39 12.14
CA ALA A 28 16.19 -23.18 11.54
C ALA A 28 15.30 -21.95 11.78
N VAL A 29 13.97 -22.13 11.75
CA VAL A 29 13.01 -21.07 12.09
C VAL A 29 13.07 -20.74 13.58
N ALA A 30 13.12 -21.75 14.45
CA ALA A 30 13.24 -21.57 15.91
C ALA A 30 14.46 -20.71 16.27
N GLN A 31 15.63 -21.04 15.72
CA GLN A 31 16.86 -20.28 15.96
C GLN A 31 16.75 -18.83 15.49
N ARG A 32 16.10 -18.58 14.35
CA ARG A 32 15.92 -17.23 13.82
C ARG A 32 15.04 -16.38 14.74
N LEU A 33 13.93 -16.96 15.22
CA LEU A 33 12.97 -16.31 16.12
C LEU A 33 13.55 -16.06 17.52
N GLU A 34 14.32 -17.00 18.07
CA GLU A 34 15.02 -16.80 19.35
C GLU A 34 16.08 -15.70 19.24
N LYS A 35 16.93 -15.79 18.22
CA LYS A 35 18.10 -14.92 18.12
C LYS A 35 17.74 -13.49 17.75
N HIS A 36 16.75 -13.31 16.89
CA HIS A 36 16.43 -12.01 16.31
C HIS A 36 14.99 -11.56 16.55
N GLY A 37 14.09 -12.43 17.00
CA GLY A 37 12.69 -12.08 17.22
C GLY A 37 12.30 -11.84 18.68
N ASP A 38 13.21 -12.06 19.64
CA ASP A 38 12.93 -12.00 21.09
C ASP A 38 11.76 -12.91 21.51
N PHE A 39 11.59 -14.02 20.80
CA PHE A 39 10.60 -15.04 21.12
C PHE A 39 11.17 -16.05 22.11
N LYS A 40 10.37 -16.38 23.13
CA LYS A 40 10.52 -17.62 23.88
C LYS A 40 9.97 -18.76 23.02
N VAL A 41 10.87 -19.53 22.40
CA VAL A 41 10.49 -20.59 21.48
C VAL A 41 10.33 -21.93 22.22
N GLU A 42 9.12 -22.48 22.17
CA GLU A 42 8.84 -23.87 22.48
C GLU A 42 8.98 -24.73 21.23
N ARG A 43 9.83 -25.75 21.30
CA ARG A 43 10.12 -26.69 20.21
C ARG A 43 9.35 -27.99 20.38
N LEU A 44 8.88 -28.57 19.28
CA LEU A 44 8.21 -29.87 19.29
C LEU A 44 8.55 -30.70 18.03
N PRO A 45 9.10 -31.91 18.18
CA PRO A 45 9.64 -32.50 19.42
C PRO A 45 10.91 -31.77 19.86
N LYS A 46 11.24 -31.83 21.16
CA LYS A 46 12.45 -31.17 21.70
C LYS A 46 13.37 -32.16 22.40
N GLU A 47 14.66 -32.01 22.14
CA GLU A 47 15.72 -32.72 22.87
C GLU A 47 16.77 -31.72 23.36
N TRP A 48 17.38 -31.98 24.51
CA TRP A 48 18.45 -31.15 25.05
C TRP A 48 19.79 -31.52 24.40
N ASN A 49 20.38 -30.56 23.68
CA ASN A 49 21.73 -30.70 23.15
C ASN A 49 22.76 -30.26 24.19
N ALA A 50 23.45 -31.21 24.82
CA ALA A 50 24.43 -30.94 25.86
C ALA A 50 25.66 -30.16 25.37
N GLU A 51 26.05 -30.29 24.10
CA GLU A 51 27.19 -29.56 23.54
C GLU A 51 26.86 -28.09 23.31
N LYS A 52 25.66 -27.81 22.81
CA LYS A 52 25.19 -26.44 22.52
C LYS A 52 24.49 -25.78 23.71
N GLN A 53 24.20 -26.54 24.77
CA GLN A 53 23.47 -26.07 25.96
C GLN A 53 22.12 -25.44 25.61
N CYS A 54 21.39 -26.03 24.66
CA CYS A 54 20.08 -25.56 24.23
C CYS A 54 19.15 -26.72 23.84
N TYR A 55 17.84 -26.47 23.76
CA TYR A 55 16.89 -27.40 23.16
C TYR A 55 16.85 -27.23 21.64
N GLU A 56 16.75 -28.34 20.92
CA GLU A 56 16.64 -28.36 19.44
C GLU A 56 15.42 -29.17 18.99
N VAL A 57 14.89 -28.86 17.81
CA VAL A 57 13.89 -29.70 17.14
C VAL A 57 14.59 -30.92 16.55
N VAL A 58 14.15 -32.10 16.96
CA VAL A 58 14.76 -33.38 16.56
C VAL A 58 13.81 -34.20 15.67
N PRO A 59 14.32 -35.17 14.90
CA PRO A 59 13.48 -36.06 14.08
C PRO A 59 12.86 -37.18 14.94
N GLU A 60 12.22 -36.81 16.05
CA GLU A 60 11.48 -37.74 16.92
C GLU A 60 9.98 -37.72 16.63
N ARG A 61 9.29 -38.72 17.19
CA ARG A 61 7.86 -38.93 16.97
C ARG A 61 7.03 -38.03 17.88
N VAL A 62 5.96 -37.45 17.33
CA VAL A 62 4.98 -36.64 18.06
C VAL A 62 3.59 -37.18 17.78
N THR A 63 2.90 -37.64 18.81
CA THR A 63 1.51 -38.12 18.69
C THR A 63 0.51 -36.98 18.57
N GLY A 64 -0.67 -37.23 18.01
CA GLY A 64 -1.74 -36.24 17.90
C GLY A 64 -2.15 -35.67 19.25
N LYS A 65 -2.13 -36.51 20.29
CA LYS A 65 -2.38 -36.08 21.67
C LYS A 65 -1.31 -35.11 22.18
N GLN A 66 -0.03 -35.39 21.92
CA GLN A 66 1.07 -34.50 22.30
C GLN A 66 0.99 -33.16 21.56
N LEU A 67 0.72 -33.19 20.24
CA LEU A 67 0.57 -31.97 19.44
C LEU A 67 -0.61 -31.10 19.93
N GLY A 68 -1.77 -31.71 20.16
CA GLY A 68 -2.94 -31.01 20.68
C GLY A 68 -2.71 -30.41 22.07
N GLN A 69 -2.03 -31.15 22.96
CA GLN A 69 -1.67 -30.65 24.29
C GLN A 69 -0.69 -29.47 24.23
N ALA A 70 0.32 -29.55 23.36
CA ALA A 70 1.28 -28.47 23.18
C ALA A 70 0.60 -27.18 22.66
N LEU A 71 -0.32 -27.30 21.69
CA LEU A 71 -1.09 -26.16 21.20
C LEU A 71 -1.92 -25.50 22.31
N LEU A 72 -2.66 -26.29 23.09
CA LEU A 72 -3.47 -25.76 24.19
C LEU A 72 -2.62 -25.09 25.27
N GLN A 73 -1.50 -25.71 25.65
CA GLN A 73 -0.56 -25.13 26.63
C GLN A 73 0.04 -23.83 26.10
N PHE A 74 0.42 -23.77 24.83
CA PHE A 74 0.95 -22.59 24.19
C PHE A 74 -0.03 -21.41 24.25
N PHE A 75 -1.30 -21.61 23.88
CA PHE A 75 -2.31 -20.54 23.94
C PHE A 75 -2.56 -20.03 25.37
N GLN A 76 -2.48 -20.92 26.37
CA GLN A 76 -2.58 -20.51 27.78
C GLN A 76 -1.38 -19.69 28.22
N GLN A 77 -0.17 -20.09 27.83
CA GLN A 77 1.06 -19.38 28.18
C GLN A 77 1.18 -18.01 27.50
N ALA A 78 0.71 -17.91 26.25
CA ALA A 78 0.80 -16.70 25.45
C ALA A 78 -0.32 -15.67 25.74
N LYS A 79 -1.21 -15.93 26.71
CA LYS A 79 -2.32 -15.04 27.06
C LYS A 79 -1.84 -13.60 27.30
N GLY A 80 -2.48 -12.64 26.63
CA GLY A 80 -2.15 -11.21 26.68
C GLY A 80 -0.86 -10.81 25.96
N ASN A 81 -0.20 -11.73 25.26
CA ASN A 81 1.09 -11.51 24.62
C ASN A 81 1.03 -11.80 23.11
N GLU A 82 2.12 -11.50 22.41
CA GLU A 82 2.30 -11.82 20.99
C GLU A 82 2.68 -13.28 20.83
N ALA A 83 2.05 -13.96 19.88
CA ALA A 83 2.18 -15.39 19.67
C ALA A 83 2.53 -15.71 18.20
N LEU A 84 3.39 -16.71 18.00
CA LEU A 84 3.71 -17.25 16.67
C LEU A 84 3.65 -18.78 16.69
N ILE A 85 2.96 -19.38 15.72
CA ILE A 85 2.99 -20.82 15.51
C ILE A 85 3.63 -21.09 14.15
N TYR A 86 4.67 -21.92 14.14
CA TYR A 86 5.25 -22.44 12.92
C TYR A 86 5.07 -23.96 12.90
N PHE A 87 4.50 -24.48 11.82
CA PHE A 87 4.32 -25.92 11.62
C PHE A 87 4.92 -26.35 10.29
N SER A 88 5.80 -27.34 10.32
CA SER A 88 6.30 -28.05 9.15
C SER A 88 5.98 -29.54 9.27
N GLY A 89 5.37 -30.11 8.22
CA GLY A 89 4.93 -31.50 8.21
C GLY A 89 3.82 -31.75 7.18
N HIS A 90 3.01 -32.78 7.40
CA HIS A 90 1.83 -33.05 6.58
C HIS A 90 0.60 -32.27 7.07
N GLY A 91 -0.06 -31.60 6.14
CA GLY A 91 -1.46 -31.17 6.29
C GLY A 91 -2.33 -31.98 5.34
N ILE A 92 -3.42 -32.55 5.84
CA ILE A 92 -4.31 -33.43 5.08
C ILE A 92 -5.71 -32.84 4.98
N THR A 93 -6.38 -33.09 3.86
CA THR A 93 -7.80 -32.77 3.67
C THR A 93 -8.60 -34.06 3.65
N VAL A 94 -9.59 -34.17 4.55
CA VAL A 94 -10.51 -35.31 4.63
C VAL A 94 -11.86 -34.88 4.08
N VAL A 95 -12.43 -35.66 3.18
CA VAL A 95 -13.79 -35.47 2.66
C VAL A 95 -14.76 -36.30 3.50
N ASP A 96 -15.72 -35.66 4.15
CA ASP A 96 -16.75 -36.35 4.93
C ASP A 96 -17.88 -36.92 4.06
N GLU A 97 -18.81 -37.65 4.66
CA GLU A 97 -19.91 -38.34 3.95
C GLU A 97 -20.87 -37.37 3.25
N LEU A 98 -20.83 -36.08 3.60
CA LEU A 98 -21.61 -35.01 2.98
C LEU A 98 -20.82 -34.29 1.87
N GLY A 99 -19.61 -34.74 1.57
CA GLY A 99 -18.71 -34.14 0.59
C GLY A 99 -18.01 -32.86 1.08
N GLN A 100 -18.05 -32.56 2.40
CA GLN A 100 -17.32 -31.42 2.94
C GLN A 100 -15.86 -31.76 3.17
N GLN A 101 -14.98 -30.85 2.77
CA GLN A 101 -13.55 -30.95 3.01
C GLN A 101 -13.18 -30.34 4.36
N LYS A 102 -12.50 -31.12 5.21
CA LYS A 102 -12.00 -30.70 6.52
C LYS A 102 -10.50 -30.87 6.58
N GLY A 103 -9.81 -29.84 7.08
CA GLY A 103 -8.36 -29.82 7.18
C GLY A 103 -7.84 -30.34 8.52
N TYR A 104 -6.72 -31.07 8.50
CA TYR A 104 -6.04 -31.56 9.69
C TYR A 104 -4.52 -31.37 9.58
N LEU A 105 -3.87 -31.11 10.72
CA LEU A 105 -2.42 -31.25 10.86
C LEU A 105 -2.12 -32.70 11.27
N ALA A 106 -1.29 -33.40 10.49
CA ALA A 106 -0.95 -34.78 10.79
C ALA A 106 0.17 -34.87 11.82
N ALA A 107 -0.03 -35.72 12.82
CA ALA A 107 0.97 -36.14 13.78
C ALA A 107 1.57 -37.51 13.38
N SER A 108 2.63 -37.96 14.05
CA SER A 108 3.36 -39.20 13.70
C SER A 108 2.49 -40.46 13.74
N ASP A 109 1.53 -40.53 14.65
CA ASP A 109 0.56 -41.64 14.78
C ASP A 109 -0.69 -41.44 13.91
N CYS A 110 -0.68 -40.46 12.99
CA CYS A 110 -1.82 -40.22 12.12
C CYS A 110 -1.99 -41.35 11.11
N ILE A 111 -3.18 -41.94 11.09
CA ILE A 111 -3.57 -43.01 10.18
C ILE A 111 -4.68 -42.47 9.27
N ILE A 112 -4.51 -42.63 7.95
CA ILE A 112 -5.49 -42.17 6.97
C ILE A 112 -6.19 -43.35 6.29
N THR A 113 -7.44 -43.13 5.88
CA THR A 113 -8.21 -44.05 5.04
C THR A 113 -8.45 -43.39 3.69
N ILE A 114 -8.04 -44.08 2.61
CA ILE A 114 -8.10 -43.56 1.25
C ILE A 114 -9.14 -44.34 0.45
N GLU A 115 -10.04 -43.64 -0.23
CA GLU A 115 -10.93 -44.20 -1.26
C GLU A 115 -10.66 -43.51 -2.60
N GLY A 116 -10.25 -44.28 -3.59
CA GLY A 116 -9.82 -43.74 -4.89
C GLY A 116 -8.59 -42.84 -4.75
N LYS A 117 -8.77 -41.53 -4.93
CA LYS A 117 -7.72 -40.50 -4.79
C LYS A 117 -7.98 -39.53 -3.63
N GLN A 118 -8.99 -39.78 -2.80
CA GLN A 118 -9.39 -38.89 -1.72
C GLN A 118 -9.19 -39.57 -0.36
N ILE A 119 -8.77 -38.79 0.64
CA ILE A 119 -8.77 -39.23 2.02
C ILE A 119 -10.20 -39.06 2.54
N VAL A 120 -10.82 -40.15 2.95
CA VAL A 120 -12.21 -40.18 3.47
C VAL A 120 -12.27 -40.36 4.99
N GLY A 121 -11.13 -40.65 5.62
CA GLY A 121 -11.05 -40.77 7.08
C GLY A 121 -9.64 -40.54 7.60
N GLN A 122 -9.55 -40.09 8.85
CA GLN A 122 -8.28 -39.97 9.56
C GLN A 122 -8.46 -40.31 11.05
N GLN A 123 -7.40 -40.82 11.66
CA GLN A 123 -7.26 -40.98 13.11
C GLN A 123 -6.01 -40.23 13.58
N HIS A 124 -6.07 -39.65 14.78
CA HIS A 124 -4.96 -38.98 15.48
C HIS A 124 -4.39 -37.70 14.82
N GLY A 125 -5.00 -37.17 13.77
CA GLY A 125 -4.74 -35.82 13.26
C GLY A 125 -5.40 -34.73 14.13
N VAL A 126 -4.77 -33.56 14.19
CA VAL A 126 -5.31 -32.38 14.88
C VAL A 126 -6.20 -31.59 13.93
N SER A 127 -7.48 -31.44 14.28
CA SER A 127 -8.47 -30.72 13.47
C SER A 127 -8.16 -29.23 13.37
N LEU A 128 -8.13 -28.70 12.14
CA LEU A 128 -8.03 -27.26 11.93
C LEU A 128 -9.32 -26.52 12.34
N ASP A 129 -10.49 -27.16 12.30
CA ASP A 129 -11.73 -26.57 12.82
C ASP A 129 -11.62 -26.38 14.34
N SER A 130 -11.10 -27.39 15.06
CA SER A 130 -10.87 -27.27 16.50
C SER A 130 -9.79 -26.26 16.83
N LEU A 131 -8.73 -26.16 16.00
CA LEU A 131 -7.72 -25.11 16.15
C LEU A 131 -8.31 -23.72 15.92
N ASN A 132 -9.20 -23.56 14.93
CA ASN A 132 -9.94 -22.32 14.68
C ASN A 132 -10.71 -21.89 15.93
N ASP A 133 -11.45 -22.80 16.56
CA ASP A 133 -12.23 -22.51 17.77
C ASP A 133 -11.35 -22.10 18.96
N VAL A 134 -10.20 -22.76 19.12
CA VAL A 134 -9.22 -22.39 20.16
C VAL A 134 -8.64 -21.00 19.90
N ILE A 135 -8.29 -20.68 18.64
CA ILE A 135 -7.79 -19.35 18.27
C ILE A 135 -8.87 -18.29 18.50
N GLU A 136 -10.14 -18.57 18.17
CA GLU A 136 -11.28 -17.66 18.39
C GLU A 136 -11.39 -17.28 19.87
N GLN A 137 -11.24 -18.25 20.78
CA GLN A 137 -11.33 -18.06 22.22
C GLN A 137 -10.05 -17.51 22.87
N ALA A 138 -8.90 -17.57 22.19
CA ALA A 138 -7.64 -17.14 22.75
C ALA A 138 -7.57 -15.61 22.93
N GLU A 139 -7.24 -15.16 24.13
CA GLU A 139 -7.02 -13.75 24.46
C GLU A 139 -5.55 -13.37 24.24
N LEU A 140 -5.14 -13.26 22.97
CA LEU A 140 -3.77 -12.89 22.58
C LEU A 140 -3.72 -11.40 22.19
N LYS A 141 -2.53 -10.80 22.29
CA LYS A 141 -2.30 -9.45 21.73
C LYS A 141 -2.25 -9.51 20.20
N SER A 142 -1.57 -10.52 19.66
CA SER A 142 -1.51 -10.81 18.23
C SER A 142 -1.10 -12.26 17.99
N LEU A 143 -1.45 -12.82 16.83
CA LEU A 143 -1.12 -14.19 16.44
C LEU A 143 -0.64 -14.25 14.99
N VAL A 144 0.49 -14.92 14.76
CA VAL A 144 0.94 -15.33 13.42
C VAL A 144 0.97 -16.85 13.35
N VAL A 145 0.31 -17.44 12.35
CA VAL A 145 0.39 -18.86 12.04
C VAL A 145 1.07 -19.05 10.69
N LEU A 146 2.17 -19.81 10.66
CA LEU A 146 2.94 -20.14 9.46
C LEU A 146 2.85 -21.65 9.23
N LEU A 147 2.24 -22.06 8.12
CA LEU A 147 2.02 -23.47 7.78
C LEU A 147 2.83 -23.88 6.54
N ASP A 148 3.84 -24.72 6.75
CA ASP A 148 4.60 -25.40 5.70
C ASP A 148 4.13 -26.85 5.54
N CYS A 149 2.93 -27.01 4.99
CA CYS A 149 2.24 -28.30 4.86
C CYS A 149 2.39 -28.93 3.46
N CYS A 150 3.33 -28.45 2.64
CA CYS A 150 3.40 -28.69 1.19
C CYS A 150 4.05 -30.03 0.75
N HIS A 151 4.06 -31.02 1.63
CA HIS A 151 4.91 -32.20 1.50
C HIS A 151 4.23 -33.46 0.93
N ALA A 152 2.91 -33.45 0.69
CA ALA A 152 2.14 -34.61 0.22
C ALA A 152 1.18 -34.33 -0.96
N GLU A 153 0.77 -35.41 -1.61
CA GLU A 153 -0.22 -35.46 -2.70
C GLU A 153 -1.66 -35.10 -2.25
N TYR A 154 -1.97 -35.21 -0.95
CA TYR A 154 -3.32 -35.07 -0.38
C TYR A 154 -3.51 -33.73 0.35
N PHE A 155 -3.27 -32.66 -0.41
CA PHE A 155 -2.95 -31.33 0.06
C PHE A 155 -4.15 -30.56 0.71
N LEU A 156 -3.83 -29.59 1.58
CA LEU A 156 -4.78 -28.59 2.10
C LEU A 156 -5.14 -27.59 0.99
N GLU A 157 -6.17 -27.85 0.21
CA GLU A 157 -6.60 -26.92 -0.84
C GLU A 157 -6.87 -25.52 -0.26
N GLY A 158 -6.40 -24.48 -0.96
CA GLY A 158 -6.48 -23.10 -0.47
C GLY A 158 -7.90 -22.63 -0.12
N ASN A 159 -8.90 -23.14 -0.83
CA ASN A 159 -10.31 -22.87 -0.54
C ASN A 159 -10.82 -23.64 0.70
N SER A 160 -10.32 -24.84 0.98
CA SER A 160 -10.65 -25.59 2.20
C SER A 160 -10.04 -24.92 3.42
N LEU A 161 -8.78 -24.49 3.35
CA LEU A 161 -8.10 -23.73 4.41
C LEU A 161 -8.87 -22.45 4.77
N LYS A 162 -9.29 -21.68 3.75
CA LYS A 162 -10.07 -20.44 3.94
C LYS A 162 -11.45 -20.68 4.57
N LYS A 163 -12.06 -21.84 4.33
CA LYS A 163 -13.37 -22.21 4.88
C LYS A 163 -13.29 -22.71 6.32
N THR A 164 -12.23 -23.41 6.69
CA THR A 164 -12.03 -23.95 8.04
C THR A 164 -11.47 -22.89 9.00
N LEU A 165 -10.45 -22.13 8.60
CA LEU A 165 -9.78 -21.16 9.46
C LEU A 165 -10.40 -19.76 9.32
N GLN A 166 -11.71 -19.64 9.57
CA GLN A 166 -12.45 -18.38 9.37
C GLN A 166 -12.04 -17.27 10.34
N VAL A 167 -11.51 -17.61 11.52
CA VAL A 167 -11.06 -16.64 12.53
C VAL A 167 -10.12 -15.57 11.97
N PHE A 168 -9.28 -15.93 11.00
CA PHE A 168 -8.33 -15.00 10.37
C PHE A 168 -8.99 -13.96 9.46
N ASN A 169 -10.29 -14.08 9.15
CA ASN A 169 -11.01 -13.11 8.32
C ASN A 169 -11.57 -11.95 9.15
N HIS A 170 -11.82 -12.14 10.45
CA HIS A 170 -12.51 -11.15 11.29
C HIS A 170 -11.82 -10.84 12.60
N LYS A 171 -10.97 -11.72 13.13
CA LYS A 171 -10.25 -11.46 14.37
C LYS A 171 -9.06 -10.52 14.08
N PRO A 172 -8.99 -9.35 14.72
CA PRO A 172 -7.91 -8.40 14.47
C PRO A 172 -6.55 -8.96 14.92
N ASP A 173 -5.49 -8.47 14.27
CA ASP A 173 -4.08 -8.80 14.56
C ASP A 173 -3.77 -10.31 14.57
N THR A 174 -4.55 -11.08 13.79
CA THR A 174 -4.44 -12.53 13.67
C THR A 174 -4.20 -12.88 12.21
N HIS A 175 -3.02 -13.42 11.89
CA HIS A 175 -2.57 -13.63 10.51
C HIS A 175 -2.15 -15.07 10.25
N LEU A 176 -2.45 -15.56 9.05
CA LEU A 176 -2.04 -16.88 8.56
C LEU A 176 -1.26 -16.71 7.26
N ILE A 177 -0.12 -17.38 7.15
CA ILE A 177 0.57 -17.62 5.88
C ILE A 177 0.75 -19.13 5.72
N ALA A 178 0.21 -19.69 4.63
CA ALA A 178 0.32 -21.11 4.33
C ALA A 178 0.89 -21.32 2.93
N ALA A 179 1.84 -22.24 2.78
CA ALA A 179 2.31 -22.68 1.47
C ALA A 179 1.25 -23.59 0.84
N CYS A 180 0.74 -23.25 -0.34
CA CYS A 180 -0.21 -24.08 -1.10
C CYS A 180 0.34 -24.52 -2.46
N ARG A 181 0.05 -25.74 -2.93
CA ARG A 181 0.40 -26.18 -4.31
C ARG A 181 -0.78 -26.04 -5.26
N SER A 182 -0.51 -25.64 -6.50
CA SER A 182 -1.41 -25.90 -7.63
C SER A 182 -1.21 -27.35 -8.07
N PHE A 183 -2.27 -28.16 -8.01
CA PHE A 183 -2.37 -29.57 -8.40
C PHE A 183 -1.21 -30.12 -9.28
N ALA A 184 -0.33 -30.95 -8.70
CA ALA A 184 0.66 -31.70 -9.46
C ALA A 184 1.08 -33.00 -8.74
N PRO A 185 0.98 -34.16 -9.41
CA PRO A 185 1.51 -35.42 -8.89
C PRO A 185 3.03 -35.51 -9.14
N ASN A 186 3.78 -35.99 -8.14
CA ASN A 186 5.16 -36.49 -8.24
C ASN A 186 6.35 -35.50 -8.39
N ALA A 187 6.58 -34.56 -7.47
CA ALA A 187 7.73 -33.64 -7.61
C ALA A 187 8.88 -33.71 -6.57
N ASP A 188 8.69 -34.13 -5.31
CA ASP A 188 9.58 -33.55 -4.28
C ASP A 188 10.53 -34.44 -3.47
N THR A 189 10.66 -35.74 -3.74
CA THR A 189 11.50 -36.56 -2.85
C THR A 189 12.98 -36.63 -3.20
N LYS A 190 13.46 -36.20 -4.39
CA LYS A 190 14.88 -36.42 -4.77
C LYS A 190 15.62 -35.36 -5.59
N ARG A 191 14.98 -34.29 -6.08
CA ARG A 191 15.55 -33.58 -7.25
C ARG A 191 16.51 -32.43 -7.01
N TYR A 192 16.59 -31.84 -5.82
CA TYR A 192 17.13 -30.47 -5.73
C TYR A 192 18.20 -30.15 -4.67
N GLY A 193 18.68 -31.11 -3.87
CA GLY A 193 19.88 -30.90 -3.03
C GLY A 193 19.83 -29.77 -1.99
N TRP A 194 18.67 -29.13 -1.75
CA TRP A 194 18.53 -28.02 -0.81
C TRP A 194 18.50 -28.48 0.65
N GLY A 195 19.04 -27.65 1.55
CA GLY A 195 19.05 -27.89 2.99
C GLY A 195 17.68 -27.83 3.68
N TYR A 196 16.70 -27.10 3.11
CA TYR A 196 15.37 -26.83 3.67
C TYR A 196 14.23 -27.05 2.65
N SER A 197 12.96 -26.97 3.07
CA SER A 197 11.80 -26.94 2.16
C SER A 197 11.77 -25.65 1.31
N ILE A 198 10.98 -25.63 0.24
CA ILE A 198 10.88 -24.46 -0.66
C ILE A 198 10.33 -23.23 0.09
N PHE A 199 9.22 -23.39 0.82
CA PHE A 199 8.61 -22.33 1.59
C PHE A 199 9.51 -21.88 2.74
N THR A 200 10.08 -22.82 3.51
CA THR A 200 11.01 -22.52 4.60
C THR A 200 12.24 -21.76 4.10
N THR A 201 12.77 -22.11 2.93
CA THR A 201 13.89 -21.38 2.33
C THR A 201 13.52 -19.92 2.07
N ALA A 202 12.36 -19.67 1.44
CA ALA A 202 11.89 -18.32 1.17
C ALA A 202 11.61 -17.53 2.47
N LEU A 203 11.05 -18.20 3.48
CA LEU A 203 10.82 -17.64 4.82
C LEU A 203 12.13 -17.21 5.49
N LEU A 204 13.11 -18.10 5.58
CA LEU A 204 14.39 -17.82 6.24
C LEU A 204 15.21 -16.74 5.53
N GLU A 205 15.16 -16.72 4.20
CA GLU A 205 15.76 -15.65 3.40
C GLU A 205 15.06 -14.31 3.65
N GLY A 206 13.73 -14.28 3.62
CA GLY A 206 12.96 -13.06 3.87
C GLY A 206 13.17 -12.50 5.27
N LEU A 207 13.51 -13.35 6.24
CA LEU A 207 13.87 -12.95 7.61
C LEU A 207 15.32 -12.47 7.74
N LEU A 208 16.13 -12.35 6.68
CA LEU A 208 17.53 -11.91 6.78
C LEU A 208 17.67 -10.38 6.99
N PRO A 209 18.79 -9.89 7.59
CA PRO A 209 19.00 -8.46 7.84
C PRO A 209 18.93 -7.59 6.58
N GLU A 210 19.38 -8.10 5.43
CA GLU A 210 19.27 -7.39 4.16
C GLU A 210 17.82 -7.05 3.79
N ASN A 211 16.85 -7.86 4.22
CA ASN A 211 15.42 -7.69 3.93
C ASN A 211 14.68 -6.91 5.03
N ALA A 212 15.36 -6.53 6.12
CA ALA A 212 14.79 -5.67 7.15
C ALA A 212 14.58 -4.22 6.65
N SER A 213 13.57 -3.54 7.17
CA SER A 213 13.41 -2.09 7.03
C SER A 213 14.56 -1.34 7.71
N ILE A 214 14.59 -0.02 7.55
CA ILE A 214 15.73 0.79 8.01
C ILE A 214 15.80 0.90 9.54
N ASP A 215 14.67 0.75 10.23
CA ASP A 215 14.59 0.50 11.68
C ASP A 215 15.15 -0.87 12.10
N GLY A 216 15.58 -1.69 11.14
CA GLY A 216 16.11 -3.04 11.37
C GLY A 216 15.01 -4.09 11.56
N GLN A 217 13.74 -3.77 11.35
CA GLN A 217 12.64 -4.71 11.58
C GLN A 217 12.27 -5.48 10.30
N VAL A 218 11.90 -6.75 10.42
CA VAL A 218 11.22 -7.49 9.35
C VAL A 218 9.79 -7.72 9.78
N ARG A 219 8.83 -7.09 9.08
CA ARG A 219 7.41 -7.19 9.42
C ARG A 219 6.73 -8.25 8.54
N LEU A 220 5.60 -8.77 9.02
CA LEU A 220 4.87 -9.86 8.36
C LEU A 220 4.45 -9.50 6.92
N ASP A 221 4.05 -8.25 6.67
CA ASP A 221 3.72 -7.79 5.31
C ASP A 221 4.91 -7.81 4.37
N ASP A 222 6.07 -7.32 4.86
CA ASP A 222 7.33 -7.29 4.10
C ASP A 222 7.75 -8.72 3.74
N LEU A 223 7.68 -9.60 4.74
CA LEU A 223 8.02 -11.00 4.58
C LEU A 223 7.10 -11.71 3.59
N PHE A 224 5.78 -11.49 3.68
CA PHE A 224 4.84 -12.11 2.76
C PHE A 224 5.08 -11.67 1.31
N ALA A 225 5.28 -10.35 1.09
CA ALA A 225 5.61 -9.83 -0.23
C ALA A 225 6.90 -10.42 -0.79
N PHE A 226 7.92 -10.60 0.06
CA PHE A 226 9.16 -11.28 -0.30
C PHE A 226 8.91 -12.74 -0.71
N ILE A 227 8.19 -13.50 0.12
CA ILE A 227 7.88 -14.92 -0.13
C ILE A 227 7.10 -15.05 -1.45
N LEU A 228 6.08 -14.22 -1.67
CA LEU A 228 5.28 -14.22 -2.89
C LEU A 228 6.17 -14.03 -4.13
N ARG A 229 7.00 -12.98 -4.15
CA ARG A 229 7.93 -12.71 -5.26
C ARG A 229 8.93 -13.86 -5.46
N LYS A 230 9.44 -14.43 -4.38
CA LYS A 230 10.43 -15.52 -4.44
C LYS A 230 9.83 -16.78 -5.05
N LEU A 231 8.61 -17.13 -4.67
CA LEU A 231 7.89 -18.30 -5.18
C LEU A 231 7.40 -18.07 -6.62
N GLU A 232 6.89 -16.89 -6.97
CA GLU A 232 6.49 -16.54 -8.34
C GLU A 232 7.66 -16.57 -9.34
N ASN A 233 8.80 -15.99 -8.98
CA ASN A 233 10.01 -16.04 -9.82
C ASN A 233 10.49 -17.48 -10.08
N ARG A 234 10.32 -18.37 -9.10
CA ARG A 234 10.63 -19.80 -9.28
C ARG A 234 9.62 -20.49 -10.20
N ASN A 235 8.34 -20.16 -10.10
CA ASN A 235 7.31 -20.72 -10.98
C ASN A 235 7.62 -20.42 -12.46
N TRP A 236 8.18 -19.23 -12.76
CA TRP A 236 8.66 -18.91 -14.10
C TRP A 236 9.88 -19.75 -14.51
N GLN A 237 10.86 -19.94 -13.63
CA GLN A 237 12.09 -20.69 -13.96
C GLN A 237 11.89 -22.19 -14.14
N PHE A 238 10.93 -22.81 -13.43
CA PHE A 238 10.82 -24.27 -13.34
C PHE A 238 9.49 -24.88 -13.87
N GLY A 239 8.56 -24.05 -14.35
CA GLY A 239 7.30 -24.49 -14.98
C GLY A 239 6.14 -24.73 -14.01
N ALA A 240 4.91 -24.72 -14.52
CA ALA A 240 3.67 -24.66 -13.74
C ALA A 240 3.41 -25.87 -12.82
N SER A 241 4.01 -27.03 -13.07
CA SER A 241 3.79 -28.26 -12.30
C SER A 241 4.47 -28.30 -10.92
N ASP A 242 5.45 -27.45 -10.65
CA ASP A 242 6.12 -27.38 -9.33
C ASP A 242 5.69 -26.14 -8.52
N SER A 243 4.56 -25.53 -8.90
CA SER A 243 4.19 -24.20 -8.39
C SER A 243 3.60 -24.22 -6.97
N GLN A 244 4.34 -23.59 -6.04
CA GLN A 244 3.79 -23.17 -4.76
C GLN A 244 3.23 -21.74 -4.87
N GLN A 245 2.01 -21.53 -4.40
CA GLN A 245 1.40 -20.24 -4.18
C GLN A 245 1.17 -20.05 -2.69
N PRO A 246 1.79 -19.03 -2.07
CA PRO A 246 1.52 -18.74 -0.67
C PRO A 246 0.13 -18.11 -0.56
N ILE A 247 -0.67 -18.59 0.40
CA ILE A 247 -1.94 -17.99 0.77
C ILE A 247 -1.73 -17.17 2.03
N ARG A 248 -2.35 -16.00 2.07
CA ARG A 248 -2.43 -15.18 3.26
C ARG A 248 -3.87 -14.89 3.67
N MET A 249 -4.12 -14.95 4.97
CA MET A 249 -5.34 -14.46 5.63
C MET A 249 -4.92 -13.60 6.83
N GLY A 250 -5.80 -12.70 7.27
CA GLY A 250 -5.51 -11.82 8.40
C GLY A 250 -5.86 -10.36 8.13
N SER A 251 -6.11 -9.64 9.21
CA SER A 251 -6.36 -8.19 9.21
C SER A 251 -5.72 -7.55 10.44
N GLY A 252 -5.55 -6.23 10.42
CA GLY A 252 -4.91 -5.49 11.51
C GLY A 252 -3.46 -5.11 11.21
N SER A 253 -2.70 -4.85 12.27
CA SER A 253 -1.31 -4.38 12.24
C SER A 253 -0.34 -5.43 11.70
N SER A 254 0.74 -4.93 11.08
CA SER A 254 1.86 -5.78 10.64
C SER A 254 2.72 -6.18 11.82
N ILE A 255 2.77 -7.47 12.12
CA ILE A 255 3.52 -7.99 13.26
C ILE A 255 5.00 -8.07 12.90
N VAL A 256 5.86 -7.48 13.73
CA VAL A 256 7.32 -7.57 13.59
C VAL A 256 7.76 -8.99 13.90
N LEU A 257 8.48 -9.68 13.01
CA LEU A 257 8.90 -11.06 13.25
C LEU A 257 10.33 -11.13 13.80
N VAL A 258 11.23 -10.32 13.25
CA VAL A 258 12.61 -10.20 13.72
C VAL A 258 13.07 -8.75 13.69
N SER A 259 14.04 -8.44 14.53
CA SER A 259 14.65 -7.13 14.69
C SER A 259 16.17 -7.26 14.63
N TYR A 260 16.78 -6.32 13.93
CA TYR A 260 18.21 -6.15 13.75
C TYR A 260 18.60 -4.74 14.17
N PRO A 261 19.90 -4.46 14.38
CA PRO A 261 20.35 -3.08 14.51
C PRO A 261 19.87 -2.23 13.32
N PRO A 262 19.42 -1.00 13.54
CA PRO A 262 19.01 -0.10 12.46
C PRO A 262 20.12 0.02 11.42
N LYS A 263 19.74 0.01 10.15
CA LYS A 263 20.70 0.18 9.05
C LYS A 263 21.27 1.59 9.15
N GLN A 264 22.59 1.71 9.27
CA GLN A 264 23.25 3.01 9.22
C GLN A 264 23.05 3.60 7.82
N THR A 265 22.23 4.64 7.71
CA THR A 265 22.12 5.43 6.49
C THR A 265 23.37 6.30 6.34
N PRO A 266 23.97 6.40 5.14
CA PRO A 266 25.07 7.32 4.90
C PRO A 266 24.61 8.75 5.19
N THR A 267 25.12 9.34 6.27
CA THR A 267 24.92 10.75 6.67
C THR A 267 25.88 11.65 5.91
N THR A 268 25.75 11.73 4.59
CA THR A 268 26.50 12.70 3.78
C THR A 268 25.62 13.24 2.65
N GLY A 269 24.81 14.25 2.97
CA GLY A 269 24.00 15.02 2.03
C GLY A 269 23.24 16.12 2.77
N GLU A 270 22.82 17.18 2.07
CA GLU A 270 21.90 18.18 2.62
C GLU A 270 20.70 17.48 3.30
N GLU A 271 20.35 17.93 4.51
CA GLU A 271 19.24 17.38 5.30
C GLU A 271 17.90 17.80 4.69
N ILE A 272 17.54 17.14 3.59
CA ILE A 272 16.29 17.33 2.88
C ILE A 272 15.12 16.90 3.78
N CYS A 273 14.11 17.77 3.89
CA CYS A 273 12.87 17.45 4.61
C CYS A 273 12.21 16.18 4.02
N PRO A 274 11.93 15.16 4.84
CA PRO A 274 11.35 13.91 4.35
C PRO A 274 9.83 14.02 4.13
N TYR A 275 9.18 15.04 4.71
CA TYR A 275 7.75 15.32 4.58
C TYR A 275 7.49 16.32 3.43
N GLN A 276 6.31 16.27 2.80
CA GLN A 276 6.00 17.06 1.59
C GLN A 276 5.03 18.22 1.82
N GLY A 277 4.65 18.48 3.07
CA GLY A 277 3.64 19.48 3.40
C GLY A 277 2.33 19.20 2.67
N LEU A 278 1.82 20.20 1.95
CA LEU A 278 0.59 20.09 1.17
C LEU A 278 0.80 19.47 -0.22
N GLN A 279 2.04 19.23 -0.64
CA GLN A 279 2.34 18.65 -1.94
C GLN A 279 2.18 17.13 -1.94
N SER A 280 1.87 16.56 -3.10
CA SER A 280 1.89 15.11 -3.29
C SER A 280 3.34 14.60 -3.33
N PHE A 281 3.61 13.43 -2.75
CA PHE A 281 4.87 12.74 -2.97
C PHE A 281 5.03 12.40 -4.46
N ASP A 282 6.20 12.64 -5.02
CA ASP A 282 6.56 12.26 -6.38
C ASP A 282 7.58 11.11 -6.40
N TRP A 283 8.04 10.74 -7.60
CA TRP A 283 9.02 9.68 -7.78
C TRP A 283 10.32 9.95 -7.00
N SER A 284 10.78 11.22 -6.95
CA SER A 284 12.03 11.62 -6.29
C SER A 284 11.93 11.49 -4.77
N ARG A 285 10.70 11.51 -4.25
CA ARG A 285 10.36 11.37 -2.83
C ARG A 285 9.82 9.98 -2.49
N SER A 286 9.79 9.04 -3.44
CA SER A 286 9.28 7.67 -3.25
C SER A 286 9.86 6.96 -2.03
N ARG A 287 11.15 7.17 -1.73
CA ARG A 287 11.79 6.60 -0.53
C ARG A 287 11.13 7.03 0.79
N TYR A 288 10.47 8.19 0.83
CA TYR A 288 9.79 8.72 2.01
C TYR A 288 8.28 8.40 2.03
N PHE A 289 7.77 7.66 1.04
CA PHE A 289 6.36 7.34 0.94
C PHE A 289 6.03 5.99 1.60
N PHE A 290 5.39 6.03 2.76
CA PHE A 290 5.07 4.86 3.60
C PHE A 290 3.56 4.70 3.85
N GLY A 291 3.15 3.55 4.38
CA GLY A 291 1.77 3.25 4.79
C GLY A 291 0.79 2.89 3.67
N ARG A 292 1.23 2.86 2.40
CA ARG A 292 0.35 2.60 1.23
C ARG A 292 0.79 1.43 0.37
N ARG A 293 1.58 0.51 0.91
CA ARG A 293 2.19 -0.57 0.14
C ARG A 293 1.16 -1.57 -0.41
N GLN A 294 0.23 -2.03 0.42
CA GLN A 294 -0.77 -3.02 0.02
C GLN A 294 -1.69 -2.52 -1.09
N VAL A 295 -2.12 -1.26 -1.01
CA VAL A 295 -2.96 -0.63 -2.04
C VAL A 295 -2.19 -0.44 -3.34
N THR A 296 -0.91 -0.04 -3.25
CA THR A 296 -0.02 0.06 -4.42
C THR A 296 0.12 -1.28 -5.13
N GLU A 297 0.34 -2.35 -4.38
CA GLU A 297 0.49 -3.70 -4.93
C GLU A 297 -0.81 -4.23 -5.54
N THR A 298 -1.95 -4.01 -4.87
CA THR A 298 -3.28 -4.34 -5.43
C THR A 298 -3.52 -3.63 -6.76
N LEU A 299 -3.23 -2.33 -6.83
CA LEU A 299 -3.40 -1.53 -8.04
C LEU A 299 -2.50 -2.03 -9.18
N ARG A 300 -1.24 -2.36 -8.86
CA ARG A 300 -0.28 -2.95 -9.79
C ARG A 300 -0.79 -4.29 -10.34
N GLN A 301 -1.20 -5.21 -9.48
CA GLN A 301 -1.72 -6.53 -9.88
C GLN A 301 -2.97 -6.40 -10.76
N LYS A 302 -3.87 -5.47 -10.46
CA LYS A 302 -5.03 -5.22 -11.32
C LYS A 302 -4.63 -4.71 -12.71
N LEU A 303 -3.63 -3.84 -12.80
CA LEU A 303 -3.11 -3.35 -14.09
C LEU A 303 -2.42 -4.45 -14.91
N GLU A 304 -1.95 -5.54 -14.30
CA GLU A 304 -1.39 -6.67 -15.04
C GLU A 304 -2.46 -7.46 -15.81
N VAL A 305 -3.69 -7.52 -15.29
CA VAL A 305 -4.79 -8.31 -15.88
C VAL A 305 -5.86 -7.45 -16.55
N ALA A 306 -5.88 -6.13 -16.31
CA ALA A 306 -6.83 -5.19 -16.86
C ALA A 306 -6.14 -3.97 -17.49
N ASN A 307 -6.78 -3.40 -18.50
CA ASN A 307 -6.27 -2.18 -19.18
C ASN A 307 -6.89 -0.89 -18.62
N PHE A 308 -7.76 -1.00 -17.62
CA PHE A 308 -8.42 0.14 -17.02
C PHE A 308 -8.72 -0.14 -15.55
N VAL A 309 -8.14 0.65 -14.64
CA VAL A 309 -8.29 0.45 -13.20
C VAL A 309 -8.62 1.78 -12.52
N PRO A 310 -9.84 1.94 -12.00
CA PRO A 310 -10.19 3.10 -11.17
C PRO A 310 -9.54 3.01 -9.78
N LEU A 311 -8.94 4.10 -9.32
CA LEU A 311 -8.52 4.31 -7.92
C LEU A 311 -9.46 5.33 -7.28
N ILE A 312 -10.28 4.88 -6.33
CA ILE A 312 -11.34 5.71 -5.72
C ILE A 312 -11.05 5.93 -4.24
N GLY A 313 -11.21 7.15 -3.74
CA GLY A 313 -11.08 7.44 -2.31
C GLY A 313 -11.46 8.86 -1.93
N ALA A 314 -11.55 9.13 -0.63
CA ALA A 314 -11.86 10.45 -0.07
C ALA A 314 -10.88 11.54 -0.55
N SER A 315 -11.27 12.82 -0.44
CA SER A 315 -10.32 13.92 -0.69
C SER A 315 -9.16 13.83 0.31
N GLY A 316 -7.95 14.21 -0.11
CA GLY A 316 -6.77 14.16 0.76
C GLY A 316 -6.27 12.77 1.17
N SER A 317 -6.90 11.66 0.74
CA SER A 317 -6.49 10.29 1.16
C SER A 317 -5.13 9.80 0.62
N GLY A 318 -4.42 10.61 -0.15
CA GLY A 318 -3.10 10.30 -0.70
C GLY A 318 -3.12 9.59 -2.06
N LYS A 319 -4.21 9.68 -2.83
CA LYS A 319 -4.34 9.02 -4.15
C LYS A 319 -3.23 9.44 -5.13
N SER A 320 -3.03 10.75 -5.33
CA SER A 320 -1.98 11.26 -6.21
C SER A 320 -0.58 10.85 -5.75
N SER A 321 -0.30 10.88 -4.44
CA SER A 321 0.95 10.38 -3.87
C SER A 321 1.14 8.88 -4.12
N LEU A 322 0.10 8.06 -3.96
CA LEU A 322 0.16 6.63 -4.24
C LEU A 322 0.50 6.35 -5.70
N ILE A 323 -0.09 7.09 -6.64
CA ILE A 323 0.24 6.94 -8.05
C ILE A 323 1.69 7.35 -8.33
N LYS A 324 2.06 8.57 -7.93
CA LYS A 324 3.35 9.18 -8.31
C LYS A 324 4.55 8.57 -7.59
N ALA A 325 4.42 8.26 -6.31
CA ALA A 325 5.51 7.78 -5.46
C ALA A 325 5.49 6.26 -5.25
N GLY A 326 4.33 5.61 -5.41
CA GLY A 326 4.17 4.16 -5.25
C GLY A 326 4.07 3.41 -6.58
N LEU A 327 3.01 3.67 -7.34
CA LEU A 327 2.66 2.88 -8.52
C LEU A 327 3.65 3.09 -9.68
N ILE A 328 3.90 4.34 -10.07
CA ILE A 328 4.75 4.68 -11.22
C ILE A 328 6.14 4.06 -11.08
N PRO A 329 6.89 4.25 -9.96
CA PRO A 329 8.20 3.61 -9.78
C PRO A 329 8.14 2.07 -9.82
N SER A 330 7.08 1.47 -9.30
CA SER A 330 6.90 0.00 -9.28
C SER A 330 6.68 -0.59 -10.67
N LEU A 331 6.05 0.16 -11.57
CA LEU A 331 5.81 -0.22 -12.96
C LEU A 331 7.01 0.06 -13.86
N GLU A 332 7.70 1.19 -13.69
CA GLU A 332 8.94 1.49 -14.43
C GLU A 332 10.02 0.43 -14.15
N ALA A 333 10.12 -0.06 -12.91
CA ALA A 333 10.99 -1.19 -12.55
C ALA A 333 10.67 -2.50 -13.30
N ARG A 334 9.50 -2.58 -13.96
CA ARG A 334 9.04 -3.68 -14.81
C ARG A 334 9.01 -3.32 -16.30
N SER A 335 9.75 -2.29 -16.70
CA SER A 335 9.84 -1.81 -18.09
C SER A 335 8.51 -1.31 -18.66
N TRP A 336 7.61 -0.81 -17.80
CA TRP A 336 6.47 -0.03 -18.28
C TRP A 336 6.93 1.40 -18.58
N ARG A 337 6.38 1.97 -19.64
CA ARG A 337 6.53 3.39 -19.96
C ARG A 337 5.36 4.16 -19.39
N VAL A 338 5.60 5.26 -18.70
CA VAL A 338 4.54 6.08 -18.10
C VAL A 338 4.37 7.38 -18.87
N LEU A 339 3.14 7.68 -19.27
CA LEU A 339 2.77 8.96 -19.87
C LEU A 339 2.76 10.08 -18.82
N ALA A 340 2.94 11.30 -19.30
CA ALA A 340 2.66 12.48 -18.48
C ALA A 340 1.24 12.38 -17.91
N THR A 341 1.13 12.54 -16.59
CA THR A 341 -0.17 12.47 -15.89
C THR A 341 -1.08 13.57 -16.42
N ILE A 342 -2.31 13.21 -16.77
CA ILE A 342 -3.33 14.15 -17.22
C ILE A 342 -4.09 14.69 -16.01
N LEU A 343 -4.26 16.01 -15.99
CA LEU A 343 -5.24 16.72 -15.19
C LEU A 343 -6.31 17.27 -16.15
N PRO A 344 -7.54 16.73 -16.16
CA PRO A 344 -8.52 16.97 -17.22
C PRO A 344 -8.84 18.45 -17.47
N GLY A 345 -9.00 19.26 -16.42
CA GLY A 345 -9.31 20.69 -16.53
C GLY A 345 -10.57 21.01 -17.35
N ASN A 346 -10.53 22.17 -18.03
CA ASN A 346 -11.63 22.66 -18.87
C ASN A 346 -11.69 21.95 -20.24
N GLU A 347 -10.55 21.49 -20.75
CA GLU A 347 -10.37 20.96 -22.11
C GLU A 347 -9.71 19.55 -22.06
N PRO A 348 -10.41 18.54 -21.53
CA PRO A 348 -9.85 17.22 -21.27
C PRO A 348 -9.35 16.49 -22.52
N LEU A 349 -9.93 16.75 -23.70
CA LEU A 349 -9.43 16.16 -24.94
C LEU A 349 -8.10 16.75 -25.36
N THR A 350 -7.88 18.05 -25.13
CA THR A 350 -6.60 18.72 -25.43
C THR A 350 -5.48 18.14 -24.56
N GLU A 351 -5.73 17.93 -23.26
CA GLU A 351 -4.76 17.33 -22.34
C GLU A 351 -4.45 15.87 -22.72
N LEU A 352 -5.44 15.11 -23.20
CA LEU A 352 -5.22 13.76 -23.74
C LEU A 352 -4.35 13.75 -25.00
N LYS A 353 -4.65 14.61 -25.97
CA LYS A 353 -3.85 14.75 -27.20
C LYS A 353 -2.40 15.10 -26.87
N TYR A 354 -2.20 16.01 -25.91
CA TYR A 354 -0.88 16.43 -25.47
C TYR A 354 -0.07 15.28 -24.82
N ALA A 355 -0.70 14.47 -23.97
CA ALA A 355 -0.03 13.31 -23.36
C ALA A 355 0.49 12.31 -24.42
N PHE A 356 -0.33 12.01 -25.44
CA PHE A 356 0.08 11.12 -26.53
C PHE A 356 1.18 11.72 -27.42
N ALA A 357 1.14 13.02 -27.68
CA ALA A 357 2.16 13.68 -28.50
C ALA A 357 3.57 13.61 -27.89
N GLN A 358 3.70 13.67 -26.56
CA GLN A 358 4.99 13.49 -25.90
C GLN A 358 5.57 12.09 -26.10
N LEU A 359 4.70 11.07 -26.20
CA LEU A 359 5.11 9.67 -26.31
C LEU A 359 5.51 9.29 -27.72
N LEU A 360 4.75 9.80 -28.68
CA LEU A 360 4.81 9.45 -30.11
C LEU A 360 5.86 10.26 -30.88
N THR A 361 6.82 10.90 -30.20
CA THR A 361 7.94 11.58 -30.84
C THR A 361 8.66 10.58 -31.78
N PRO A 362 8.80 10.89 -33.08
CA PRO A 362 8.88 12.24 -33.66
C PRO A 362 7.58 12.80 -34.29
N LEU A 363 6.40 12.18 -34.14
CA LEU A 363 5.15 12.70 -34.71
C LEU A 363 4.89 14.15 -34.26
N GLU A 364 4.54 15.02 -35.21
CA GLU A 364 4.21 16.40 -34.89
C GLU A 364 2.86 16.47 -34.15
N LEU A 365 2.69 17.48 -33.28
CA LEU A 365 1.44 17.71 -32.54
C LEU A 365 0.21 17.69 -33.46
N GLN A 366 0.31 18.29 -34.66
CA GLN A 366 -0.80 18.34 -35.61
C GLN A 366 -1.21 16.96 -36.15
N GLU A 367 -0.25 16.04 -36.31
CA GLU A 367 -0.53 14.68 -36.79
C GLU A 367 -1.29 13.89 -35.74
N VAL A 368 -0.86 13.97 -34.47
CA VAL A 368 -1.56 13.34 -33.33
C VAL A 368 -2.98 13.89 -33.23
N TYR A 369 -3.16 15.21 -33.31
CA TYR A 369 -4.47 15.85 -33.26
C TYR A 369 -5.36 15.36 -34.41
N SER A 370 -4.80 15.26 -35.63
CA SER A 370 -5.53 14.75 -36.79
C SER A 370 -6.00 13.31 -36.61
N LEU A 371 -5.20 12.44 -35.98
CA LEU A 371 -5.59 11.06 -35.68
C LEU A 371 -6.76 10.99 -34.69
N PHE A 372 -6.75 11.83 -33.65
CA PHE A 372 -7.87 11.95 -32.71
C PHE A 372 -9.15 12.45 -33.38
N ASP A 373 -9.04 13.44 -34.27
CA ASP A 373 -10.20 14.08 -34.89
C ASP A 373 -10.84 13.20 -36.00
N LYS A 374 -10.03 12.37 -36.68
CA LYS A 374 -10.49 11.48 -37.75
C LYS A 374 -10.94 10.10 -37.28
N SER A 375 -10.59 9.69 -36.05
CA SER A 375 -10.87 8.36 -35.53
C SER A 375 -11.96 8.38 -34.46
N PRO A 376 -12.91 7.42 -34.47
CA PRO A 376 -13.86 7.22 -33.37
C PRO A 376 -13.22 6.55 -32.14
N ASP A 377 -11.99 6.06 -32.21
CA ASP A 377 -11.30 5.37 -31.12
C ASP A 377 -9.78 5.68 -31.08
N LEU A 378 -9.09 5.15 -30.07
CA LEU A 378 -7.63 5.31 -29.90
C LEU A 378 -6.80 4.31 -30.72
N GLN A 379 -7.38 3.34 -31.43
CA GLN A 379 -6.64 2.26 -32.11
C GLN A 379 -5.55 2.79 -33.07
N PRO A 380 -5.78 3.83 -33.90
CA PRO A 380 -4.73 4.36 -34.77
C PRO A 380 -3.51 4.88 -34.02
N LEU A 381 -3.70 5.43 -32.82
CA LEU A 381 -2.62 5.92 -31.95
C LEU A 381 -1.92 4.75 -31.25
N LEU A 382 -2.69 3.76 -30.78
CA LEU A 382 -2.12 2.56 -30.15
C LEU A 382 -1.23 1.77 -31.10
N LYS A 383 -1.51 1.77 -32.40
CA LYS A 383 -0.64 1.15 -33.42
C LYS A 383 0.72 1.84 -33.59
N GLN A 384 0.85 3.09 -33.16
CA GLN A 384 2.11 3.83 -33.19
C GLN A 384 2.96 3.56 -31.93
N LEU A 385 2.42 2.86 -30.94
CA LEU A 385 3.14 2.53 -29.72
C LEU A 385 4.20 1.44 -29.97
N PRO A 386 5.35 1.49 -29.27
CA PRO A 386 6.37 0.44 -29.38
C PRO A 386 5.82 -0.91 -28.93
N ILE A 387 6.02 -1.95 -29.77
CA ILE A 387 5.44 -3.29 -29.55
C ILE A 387 5.93 -3.96 -28.25
N SER A 388 7.11 -3.57 -27.76
CA SER A 388 7.80 -4.22 -26.64
C SER A 388 7.45 -3.69 -25.25
N GLU A 389 6.64 -2.63 -25.12
CA GLU A 389 6.43 -1.95 -23.83
C GLU A 389 4.94 -1.75 -23.53
N ARG A 390 4.53 -2.03 -22.28
CA ARG A 390 3.22 -1.56 -21.79
C ARG A 390 3.34 -0.10 -21.39
N VAL A 391 2.31 0.67 -21.74
CA VAL A 391 2.22 2.10 -21.49
C VAL A 391 1.14 2.36 -20.45
N LEU A 392 1.45 3.12 -19.41
CA LEU A 392 0.47 3.61 -18.44
C LEU A 392 0.07 5.05 -18.76
N LEU A 393 -1.23 5.29 -18.88
CA LEU A 393 -1.82 6.62 -18.78
C LEU A 393 -2.46 6.81 -17.41
N VAL A 394 -2.04 7.85 -16.69
CA VAL A 394 -2.69 8.28 -15.46
C VAL A 394 -3.59 9.46 -15.76
N VAL A 395 -4.86 9.36 -15.38
CA VAL A 395 -5.80 10.48 -15.36
C VAL A 395 -6.08 10.79 -13.89
N ASP A 396 -5.42 11.83 -13.37
CA ASP A 396 -5.55 12.25 -11.97
C ASP A 396 -6.61 13.35 -11.84
N GLN A 397 -7.24 13.47 -10.67
CA GLN A 397 -8.36 14.40 -10.42
C GLN A 397 -9.48 14.31 -11.47
N PHE A 398 -9.95 13.09 -11.78
CA PHE A 398 -10.96 12.87 -12.82
C PHE A 398 -12.26 13.65 -12.59
N GLU A 399 -12.59 13.99 -11.35
CA GLU A 399 -13.69 14.88 -10.98
C GLU A 399 -13.71 16.22 -11.73
N GLU A 400 -12.56 16.74 -12.17
CA GLU A 400 -12.47 17.98 -12.95
C GLU A 400 -13.27 17.90 -14.25
N VAL A 401 -13.43 16.71 -14.83
CA VAL A 401 -14.25 16.49 -16.03
C VAL A 401 -15.71 16.88 -15.78
N PHE A 402 -16.22 16.71 -14.56
CA PHE A 402 -17.60 17.05 -14.22
C PHE A 402 -17.76 18.49 -13.75
N ALA A 403 -16.71 19.05 -13.13
CA ALA A 403 -16.80 20.32 -12.44
C ALA A 403 -16.24 21.51 -13.25
N LEU A 404 -15.27 21.27 -14.14
CA LEU A 404 -14.58 22.30 -14.92
C LEU A 404 -14.94 22.26 -16.41
N CYS A 405 -15.06 21.08 -17.01
CA CYS A 405 -15.43 20.96 -18.41
C CYS A 405 -16.91 21.33 -18.65
N SER A 406 -17.13 22.50 -19.27
CA SER A 406 -18.46 23.03 -19.59
C SER A 406 -19.09 22.38 -20.83
N GLN A 407 -18.28 21.84 -21.75
CA GLN A 407 -18.74 21.24 -22.99
C GLN A 407 -19.12 19.77 -22.80
N GLU A 408 -20.42 19.46 -22.83
CA GLU A 408 -20.90 18.09 -22.63
C GLU A 408 -20.41 17.10 -23.69
N ALA A 409 -20.34 17.52 -24.96
CA ALA A 409 -19.87 16.66 -26.05
C ALA A 409 -18.40 16.27 -25.87
N GLU A 410 -17.55 17.22 -25.48
CA GLU A 410 -16.14 16.99 -25.18
C GLU A 410 -15.97 16.02 -24.00
N ARG A 411 -16.67 16.28 -22.89
CA ARG A 411 -16.69 15.40 -21.72
C ARG A 411 -17.07 13.98 -22.09
N ARG A 412 -18.19 13.79 -22.80
CA ARG A 412 -18.66 12.46 -23.22
C ARG A 412 -17.62 11.76 -24.09
N ARG A 413 -17.01 12.49 -25.02
CA ARG A 413 -16.01 11.96 -25.94
C ARG A 413 -14.75 11.52 -25.19
N PHE A 414 -14.26 12.31 -24.24
CA PHE A 414 -13.10 11.96 -23.41
C PHE A 414 -13.34 10.68 -22.62
N ILE A 415 -14.47 10.58 -21.92
CA ILE A 415 -14.82 9.40 -21.12
C ILE A 415 -14.94 8.15 -22.00
N GLN A 416 -15.57 8.28 -23.17
CA GLN A 416 -15.70 7.18 -24.13
C GLN A 416 -14.34 6.67 -24.59
N LEU A 417 -13.42 7.56 -24.99
CA LEU A 417 -12.08 7.19 -25.44
C LEU A 417 -11.29 6.42 -24.37
N LEU A 418 -11.39 6.85 -23.10
CA LEU A 418 -10.73 6.16 -22.00
C LEU A 418 -11.34 4.76 -21.75
N CYS A 419 -12.67 4.64 -21.75
CA CYS A 419 -13.35 3.37 -21.49
C CYS A 419 -13.10 2.34 -22.61
N GLN A 420 -13.01 2.77 -23.87
CA GLN A 420 -12.73 1.89 -25.01
C GLN A 420 -11.42 1.12 -24.87
N VAL A 421 -10.43 1.64 -24.15
CA VAL A 421 -9.15 0.95 -23.91
C VAL A 421 -9.35 -0.37 -23.14
N ALA A 422 -10.37 -0.43 -22.28
CA ALA A 422 -10.69 -1.63 -21.53
C ALA A 422 -11.19 -2.79 -22.42
N GLU A 423 -11.78 -2.46 -23.57
CA GLU A 423 -12.34 -3.45 -24.52
C GLU A 423 -11.27 -4.04 -25.46
N ILE A 424 -10.07 -3.45 -25.49
CA ILE A 424 -8.99 -3.86 -26.39
C ILE A 424 -8.23 -5.04 -25.77
N SER A 425 -8.38 -6.22 -26.37
CA SER A 425 -7.62 -7.40 -26.00
C SER A 425 -6.11 -7.18 -26.23
N ASN A 426 -5.29 -7.48 -25.22
CA ASN A 426 -3.83 -7.28 -25.25
C ASN A 426 -3.39 -5.85 -25.60
N SER A 427 -4.15 -4.84 -25.16
CA SER A 427 -3.76 -3.43 -25.30
C SER A 427 -2.38 -3.18 -24.68
N GLN A 428 -1.52 -2.47 -25.41
CA GLN A 428 -0.28 -1.93 -24.85
C GLN A 428 -0.56 -0.81 -23.85
N LEU A 429 -1.67 -0.07 -24.03
CA LEU A 429 -2.07 0.99 -23.13
C LEU A 429 -2.95 0.45 -22.00
N ALA A 430 -2.59 0.82 -20.77
CA ALA A 430 -3.44 0.72 -19.60
C ALA A 430 -3.72 2.11 -19.01
N ILE A 431 -4.87 2.25 -18.35
CA ILE A 431 -5.31 3.50 -17.72
C ILE A 431 -5.47 3.30 -16.21
N ALA A 432 -4.87 4.18 -15.43
CA ALA A 432 -5.21 4.38 -14.03
C ALA A 432 -6.05 5.65 -13.90
N LEU A 433 -7.33 5.49 -13.54
CA LEU A 433 -8.28 6.60 -13.39
C LEU A 433 -8.44 6.95 -11.92
N VAL A 434 -7.98 8.12 -11.48
CA VAL A 434 -8.06 8.54 -10.08
C VAL A 434 -9.28 9.40 -9.86
N ILE A 435 -10.17 8.96 -8.98
CA ILE A 435 -11.47 9.61 -8.75
C ILE A 435 -11.66 9.87 -7.25
N ARG A 436 -12.22 11.02 -6.90
CA ARG A 436 -12.78 11.20 -5.56
C ARG A 436 -14.10 10.46 -5.38
N ALA A 437 -14.27 9.85 -4.21
CA ALA A 437 -15.48 9.06 -3.89
C ALA A 437 -16.79 9.86 -3.99
N ASP A 438 -16.76 11.18 -3.73
CA ASP A 438 -17.93 12.06 -3.83
C ASP A 438 -18.32 12.42 -5.28
N PHE A 439 -17.54 11.99 -6.28
CA PHE A 439 -17.85 12.14 -7.71
C PHE A 439 -18.30 10.82 -8.38
N LEU A 440 -18.62 9.79 -7.58
CA LEU A 440 -19.17 8.54 -8.12
C LEU A 440 -20.54 8.71 -8.78
N GLU A 441 -21.42 9.55 -8.23
CA GLU A 441 -22.77 9.76 -8.79
C GLU A 441 -22.73 10.27 -10.25
N PRO A 442 -21.95 11.31 -10.60
CA PRO A 442 -21.75 11.70 -12.00
C PRO A 442 -21.25 10.58 -12.92
N CYS A 443 -20.42 9.65 -12.41
CA CYS A 443 -19.90 8.53 -13.18
C CYS A 443 -20.99 7.52 -13.59
N LEU A 444 -22.07 7.40 -12.79
CA LEU A 444 -23.19 6.49 -13.06
C LEU A 444 -23.97 6.83 -14.34
N LYS A 445 -23.81 8.06 -14.86
CA LYS A 445 -24.41 8.49 -16.13
C LYS A 445 -23.74 7.87 -17.37
N TYR A 446 -22.63 7.14 -17.17
CA TYR A 446 -21.83 6.53 -18.23
C TYR A 446 -21.79 5.01 -18.00
N PRO A 447 -22.57 4.22 -18.76
CA PRO A 447 -22.72 2.77 -18.49
C PRO A 447 -21.41 1.99 -18.48
N LEU A 448 -20.53 2.22 -19.47
CA LEU A 448 -19.22 1.55 -19.53
C LEU A 448 -18.32 1.92 -18.34
N LEU A 449 -18.25 3.20 -17.98
CA LEU A 449 -17.47 3.62 -16.81
C LEU A 449 -18.02 3.01 -15.52
N THR A 450 -19.35 2.92 -15.39
CA THR A 450 -20.01 2.29 -14.25
C THR A 450 -19.62 0.82 -14.11
N GLN A 451 -19.65 0.08 -15.22
CA GLN A 451 -19.23 -1.31 -15.25
C GLN A 451 -17.75 -1.47 -14.87
N LEU A 452 -16.86 -0.63 -15.43
CA LEU A 452 -15.44 -0.67 -15.11
C LEU A 452 -15.14 -0.36 -13.64
N ILE A 453 -15.91 0.54 -13.02
CA ILE A 453 -15.83 0.81 -11.58
C ILE A 453 -16.27 -0.43 -10.78
N GLN A 454 -17.36 -1.08 -11.16
CA GLN A 454 -17.84 -2.28 -10.46
C GLN A 454 -16.84 -3.44 -10.53
N ASP A 455 -16.27 -3.67 -11.70
CA ASP A 455 -15.42 -4.85 -11.94
C ASP A 455 -13.97 -4.65 -11.46
N TYR A 456 -13.42 -3.44 -11.63
CA TYR A 456 -11.97 -3.22 -11.52
C TYR A 456 -11.55 -2.20 -10.46
N ALA A 457 -12.45 -1.45 -9.82
CA ALA A 457 -12.04 -0.44 -8.85
C ALA A 457 -11.13 -0.97 -7.73
N VAL A 458 -10.18 -0.13 -7.34
CA VAL A 458 -9.41 -0.21 -6.10
C VAL A 458 -9.85 0.95 -5.23
N TYR A 459 -10.30 0.65 -4.02
CA TYR A 459 -10.70 1.66 -3.05
C TYR A 459 -9.54 1.97 -2.13
N MET A 460 -9.25 3.24 -1.93
CA MET A 460 -8.25 3.71 -0.98
C MET A 460 -8.86 3.68 0.44
N PRO A 461 -8.39 2.79 1.33
CA PRO A 461 -8.84 2.77 2.72
C PRO A 461 -8.29 3.98 3.50
N PRO A 462 -8.88 4.30 4.66
CA PRO A 462 -8.25 5.22 5.62
C PRO A 462 -6.85 4.71 6.01
N LEU A 463 -5.95 5.62 6.37
CA LEU A 463 -4.60 5.27 6.82
C LEU A 463 -4.63 5.09 8.34
N LEU A 464 -4.50 3.87 8.83
CA LEU A 464 -4.70 3.53 10.25
C LEU A 464 -3.58 2.64 10.79
N GLY A 465 -3.48 2.55 12.11
CA GLY A 465 -2.58 1.63 12.81
C GLY A 465 -1.13 1.79 12.38
N GLU A 466 -0.47 0.66 12.10
CA GLU A 466 0.97 0.67 11.78
C GLU A 466 1.30 1.36 10.45
N ASP A 467 0.37 1.36 9.49
CA ASP A 467 0.55 2.11 8.24
C ASP A 467 0.63 3.63 8.50
N LEU A 468 -0.18 4.14 9.43
CA LEU A 468 -0.12 5.52 9.89
C LEU A 468 1.17 5.79 10.67
N ASN A 469 1.52 4.93 11.62
CA ASN A 469 2.75 5.05 12.40
C ASN A 469 3.99 5.07 11.50
N SER A 470 4.04 4.19 10.50
CA SER A 470 5.13 4.14 9.53
C SER A 470 5.17 5.39 8.66
N ALA A 471 4.02 5.89 8.19
CA ALA A 471 3.94 7.15 7.44
C ALA A 471 4.43 8.37 8.23
N ILE A 472 4.30 8.35 9.56
CA ILE A 472 4.78 9.41 10.45
C ILE A 472 6.28 9.24 10.76
N THR A 473 6.69 8.06 11.20
CA THR A 473 8.01 7.83 11.80
C THR A 473 9.11 7.46 10.81
N SER A 474 8.78 6.64 9.81
CA SER A 474 9.76 6.08 8.88
C SER A 474 10.47 7.17 8.06
N PRO A 475 9.79 8.22 7.54
CA PRO A 475 10.46 9.28 6.79
C PRO A 475 11.56 10.00 7.61
N ALA A 476 11.30 10.34 8.88
CA ALA A 476 12.31 10.93 9.76
C ALA A 476 13.47 9.95 10.01
N LEU A 477 13.18 8.68 10.23
CA LEU A 477 14.21 7.67 10.47
C LEU A 477 15.19 7.53 9.28
N LEU A 478 14.69 7.62 8.05
CA LEU A 478 15.53 7.61 6.84
C LEU A 478 16.56 8.76 6.79
N THR A 479 16.26 9.86 7.48
CA THR A 479 17.14 11.03 7.58
C THR A 479 18.02 11.01 8.83
N GLY A 480 17.97 9.94 9.62
CA GLY A 480 18.71 9.81 10.88
C GLY A 480 18.07 10.55 12.06
N PHE A 481 16.80 10.96 11.95
CA PHE A 481 16.04 11.57 13.04
C PHE A 481 15.03 10.59 13.63
N GLN A 482 14.70 10.77 14.90
CA GLN A 482 13.67 9.98 15.59
C GLN A 482 12.59 10.88 16.16
N LEU A 483 11.37 10.36 16.31
CA LEU A 483 10.33 11.04 17.08
C LEU A 483 10.46 10.62 18.55
N GLU A 484 10.16 11.53 19.46
CA GLU A 484 9.91 11.15 20.85
C GLU A 484 8.71 10.18 20.94
N PRO A 485 8.74 9.16 21.81
CA PRO A 485 7.62 8.23 21.94
C PRO A 485 6.28 8.94 22.19
N ASP A 486 6.24 9.87 23.15
CA ASP A 486 5.02 10.62 23.51
C ASP A 486 4.54 11.56 22.39
N LEU A 487 5.42 11.93 21.45
CA LEU A 487 5.06 12.72 20.28
C LEU A 487 4.25 11.89 19.28
N LEU A 488 4.63 10.62 19.05
CA LEU A 488 3.90 9.76 18.13
C LEU A 488 2.44 9.57 18.58
N ASP A 489 2.26 9.29 19.87
CA ASP A 489 0.93 9.10 20.46
C ASP A 489 0.07 10.37 20.32
N ALA A 490 0.65 11.55 20.57
CA ALA A 490 -0.03 12.84 20.41
C ALA A 490 -0.45 13.10 18.95
N ILE A 491 0.43 12.83 17.97
CA ILE A 491 0.12 12.99 16.55
C ILE A 491 -1.00 12.04 16.12
N VAL A 492 -0.94 10.77 16.55
CA VAL A 492 -1.96 9.77 16.21
C VAL A 492 -3.31 10.16 16.81
N GLN A 493 -3.33 10.67 18.05
CA GLN A 493 -4.56 11.16 18.68
C GLN A 493 -5.16 12.35 17.93
N ASP A 494 -4.36 13.38 17.62
CA ASP A 494 -4.82 14.54 16.84
C ASP A 494 -5.35 14.11 15.46
N PHE A 495 -4.68 13.15 14.82
CA PHE A 495 -5.09 12.65 13.51
C PHE A 495 -6.43 11.92 13.54
N GLN A 496 -6.76 11.20 14.62
CA GLN A 496 -8.07 10.54 14.76
C GLN A 496 -9.23 11.53 14.79
N GLU A 497 -9.02 12.74 15.29
CA GLU A 497 -10.06 13.78 15.33
C GLU A 497 -10.17 14.55 14.00
N ILE A 498 -9.03 14.78 13.33
CA ILE A 498 -8.96 15.66 12.15
C ILE A 498 -9.10 14.90 10.82
N ASP A 499 -8.63 13.65 10.77
CA ASP A 499 -8.67 12.74 9.61
C ASP A 499 -8.22 13.39 8.28
N SER A 500 -7.13 14.18 8.33
CA SER A 500 -6.61 14.91 7.17
C SER A 500 -5.11 14.69 6.98
N LEU A 501 -4.76 13.77 6.08
CA LEU A 501 -3.37 13.48 5.73
C LEU A 501 -2.59 14.71 5.21
N PRO A 502 -3.18 15.63 4.42
CA PRO A 502 -2.49 16.85 4.00
C PRO A 502 -2.13 17.75 5.19
N LEU A 503 -3.05 17.93 6.16
CA LEU A 503 -2.76 18.72 7.36
C LEU A 503 -1.71 18.03 8.25
N LEU A 504 -1.75 16.70 8.36
CA LEU A 504 -0.72 15.91 9.03
C LEU A 504 0.65 16.14 8.39
N GLN A 505 0.76 16.00 7.06
CA GLN A 505 2.02 16.23 6.35
C GLN A 505 2.50 17.67 6.49
N PHE A 506 1.59 18.64 6.52
CA PHE A 506 1.93 20.04 6.80
C PHE A 506 2.52 20.21 8.20
N ALA A 507 1.86 19.70 9.24
CA ALA A 507 2.34 19.76 10.61
C ALA A 507 3.71 19.08 10.78
N LEU A 508 3.90 17.90 10.19
CA LEU A 508 5.19 17.18 10.19
C LEU A 508 6.30 17.95 9.47
N THR A 509 5.96 18.66 8.39
CA THR A 509 6.92 19.51 7.66
C THR A 509 7.34 20.70 8.51
N GLN A 510 6.40 21.38 9.17
CA GLN A 510 6.71 22.47 10.09
C GLN A 510 7.53 21.98 11.29
N LEU A 511 7.16 20.82 11.84
CA LEU A 511 7.90 20.19 12.94
C LEU A 511 9.33 19.82 12.53
N TRP A 512 9.52 19.34 11.30
CA TRP A 512 10.85 19.07 10.76
C TRP A 512 11.71 20.33 10.69
N HIS A 513 11.15 21.47 10.29
CA HIS A 513 11.89 22.74 10.26
C HIS A 513 12.27 23.23 11.65
N GLN A 514 11.52 22.84 12.69
CA GLN A 514 11.79 23.19 14.07
C GLN A 514 12.57 22.10 14.83
N ARG A 515 12.91 20.96 14.20
CA ARG A 515 13.52 19.79 14.85
C ARG A 515 14.77 20.13 15.66
N ASP A 516 15.03 19.35 16.70
CA ASP A 516 16.28 19.42 17.45
C ASP A 516 17.41 18.70 16.68
N ILE A 517 18.28 19.49 16.07
CA ILE A 517 19.42 19.03 15.30
C ILE A 517 20.49 18.39 16.22
N GLN A 518 20.62 18.84 17.46
CA GLN A 518 21.64 18.34 18.39
C GLN A 518 21.30 16.94 18.87
N THR A 519 20.05 16.71 19.26
CA THR A 519 19.59 15.40 19.74
C THR A 519 19.06 14.49 18.63
N ARG A 520 19.01 14.99 17.38
CA ARG A 520 18.45 14.30 16.21
C ARG A 520 17.01 13.85 16.43
N LYS A 521 16.19 14.72 17.05
CA LYS A 521 14.81 14.40 17.41
C LYS A 521 13.79 15.42 16.93
N LEU A 522 12.60 14.92 16.60
CA LEU A 522 11.37 15.71 16.56
C LEU A 522 10.72 15.56 17.93
N THR A 523 10.37 16.68 18.56
CA THR A 523 9.97 16.69 19.98
C THR A 523 8.50 17.04 20.17
N LEU A 524 7.90 16.53 21.25
CA LEU A 524 6.54 16.85 21.65
C LEU A 524 6.38 18.35 21.94
N ALA A 525 7.38 18.97 22.56
CA ALA A 525 7.35 20.38 22.90
C ALA A 525 7.22 21.29 21.66
N GLN A 526 7.98 21.00 20.60
CA GLN A 526 7.89 21.75 19.33
C GLN A 526 6.54 21.53 18.65
N TYR A 527 6.02 20.30 18.68
CA TYR A 527 4.71 19.99 18.12
C TYR A 527 3.57 20.73 18.83
N GLN A 528 3.61 20.83 20.16
CA GLN A 528 2.65 21.62 20.94
C GLN A 528 2.77 23.13 20.64
N GLN A 529 3.97 23.65 20.41
CA GLN A 529 4.18 25.04 20.00
C GLN A 529 3.58 25.34 18.62
N LEU A 530 3.56 24.37 17.71
CA LEU A 530 2.86 24.48 16.42
C LEU A 530 1.33 24.50 16.58
N GLY A 531 0.82 23.99 17.70
CA GLY A 531 -0.63 23.83 17.94
C GLY A 531 -1.20 22.54 17.33
N GLY A 532 -0.36 21.51 17.16
CA GLY A 532 -0.77 20.22 16.60
C GLY A 532 -1.16 20.29 15.12
N ILE A 533 -1.85 19.26 14.63
CA ILE A 533 -2.30 19.19 13.23
C ILE A 533 -3.33 20.29 12.92
N SER A 534 -4.20 20.65 13.87
CA SER A 534 -5.33 21.56 13.65
C SER A 534 -4.90 23.00 13.37
N GLU A 535 -3.90 23.50 14.10
CA GLU A 535 -3.52 24.93 14.04
C GLU A 535 -2.24 25.19 13.23
N ALA A 536 -1.45 24.17 12.90
CA ALA A 536 -0.17 24.36 12.21
C ALA A 536 -0.33 25.14 10.89
N LEU A 537 -1.29 24.76 10.03
CA LEU A 537 -1.53 25.45 8.76
C LEU A 537 -2.07 26.86 8.96
N ASN A 538 -3.01 27.02 9.89
CA ASN A 538 -3.65 28.30 10.17
C ASN A 538 -2.62 29.34 10.66
N ARG A 539 -1.78 28.98 11.64
CA ARG A 539 -0.75 29.87 12.17
C ARG A 539 0.29 30.24 11.12
N HIS A 540 0.72 29.27 10.30
CA HIS A 540 1.65 29.53 9.22
C HIS A 540 1.07 30.50 8.19
N ALA A 541 -0.17 30.25 7.74
CA ALA A 541 -0.84 31.10 6.77
C ALA A 541 -1.10 32.51 7.30
N GLU A 542 -1.52 32.67 8.56
CA GLU A 542 -1.70 33.99 9.18
C GLU A 542 -0.37 34.74 9.35
N ASN A 543 0.71 34.07 9.72
CA ASN A 543 2.04 34.69 9.83
C ASN A 543 2.52 35.19 8.47
N LEU A 544 2.37 34.37 7.42
CA LEU A 544 2.71 34.78 6.06
C LEU A 544 1.83 35.94 5.59
N TYR A 545 0.52 35.86 5.83
CA TYR A 545 -0.45 36.91 5.48
C TYR A 545 -0.15 38.24 6.19
N ALA A 546 0.24 38.19 7.46
CA ALA A 546 0.62 39.36 8.26
C ALA A 546 1.86 40.07 7.71
N SER A 547 2.76 39.37 7.02
CA SER A 547 3.96 39.98 6.42
C SER A 547 3.67 40.90 5.22
N PHE A 548 2.51 40.75 4.57
CA PHE A 548 2.16 41.52 3.38
C PHE A 548 1.57 42.90 3.70
N THR A 549 1.77 43.86 2.79
CA THR A 549 1.13 45.18 2.83
C THR A 549 -0.38 45.08 2.62
N GLN A 550 -1.15 46.11 3.00
CA GLN A 550 -2.60 46.09 2.81
C GLN A 550 -3.01 45.88 1.34
N GLN A 551 -2.32 46.52 0.41
CA GLN A 551 -2.59 46.37 -1.02
C GLN A 551 -2.33 44.93 -1.50
N GLN A 552 -1.22 44.32 -1.06
CA GLN A 552 -0.93 42.91 -1.38
C GLN A 552 -1.98 41.97 -0.76
N ARG A 553 -2.42 42.23 0.47
CA ARG A 553 -3.49 41.45 1.13
C ARG A 553 -4.79 41.46 0.33
N ASP A 554 -5.19 42.61 -0.21
CA ASP A 554 -6.38 42.74 -1.06
C ASP A 554 -6.23 41.96 -2.38
N TRP A 555 -5.02 41.91 -2.96
CA TRP A 555 -4.73 41.06 -4.13
C TRP A 555 -4.78 39.57 -3.79
N ILE A 556 -4.22 39.19 -2.64
CA ILE A 556 -4.16 37.79 -2.19
C ILE A 556 -5.56 37.23 -2.00
N GLU A 557 -6.47 37.96 -1.35
CA GLU A 557 -7.87 37.54 -1.21
C GLU A 557 -8.50 37.24 -2.59
N GLN A 558 -8.32 38.14 -3.56
CA GLN A 558 -8.84 37.94 -4.92
C GLN A 558 -8.20 36.76 -5.65
N VAL A 559 -6.89 36.55 -5.48
CA VAL A 559 -6.18 35.39 -6.05
C VAL A 559 -6.77 34.10 -5.49
N PHE A 560 -6.83 33.95 -4.16
CA PHE A 560 -7.33 32.74 -3.52
C PHE A 560 -8.78 32.43 -3.91
N LEU A 561 -9.65 33.44 -3.99
CA LEU A 561 -11.03 33.29 -4.46
C LEU A 561 -11.12 32.85 -5.93
N LYS A 562 -10.18 33.25 -6.80
CA LYS A 562 -10.12 32.82 -8.22
C LYS A 562 -9.55 31.41 -8.40
N LEU A 563 -8.89 30.85 -7.38
CA LEU A 563 -8.28 29.52 -7.41
C LEU A 563 -9.20 28.39 -6.95
N VAL A 564 -10.46 28.70 -6.67
CA VAL A 564 -11.46 27.75 -6.21
C VAL A 564 -12.81 28.01 -6.86
N ARG A 565 -13.63 26.96 -6.94
CA ARG A 565 -15.00 27.06 -7.42
C ARG A 565 -15.91 26.08 -6.67
N PRO A 566 -17.16 26.44 -6.36
CA PRO A 566 -18.14 25.46 -5.90
C PRO A 566 -18.53 24.51 -7.03
N SER A 567 -18.49 23.21 -6.75
CA SER A 567 -19.08 22.17 -7.60
C SER A 567 -20.62 22.21 -7.54
N ALA A 568 -21.28 21.41 -8.39
CA ALA A 568 -22.74 21.27 -8.40
C ALA A 568 -23.32 20.82 -7.03
N SER A 569 -22.54 20.08 -6.23
CA SER A 569 -22.88 19.66 -4.87
C SER A 569 -22.46 20.67 -3.79
N LYS A 570 -22.10 21.90 -4.18
CA LYS A 570 -21.59 22.99 -3.32
C LYS A 570 -20.29 22.68 -2.58
N LYS A 571 -19.62 21.57 -2.90
CA LYS A 571 -18.26 21.30 -2.42
C LYS A 571 -17.27 22.17 -3.17
N ILE A 572 -16.31 22.74 -2.45
CA ILE A 572 -15.23 23.52 -3.06
C ILE A 572 -14.28 22.56 -3.79
N ILE A 573 -13.95 22.90 -5.02
CA ILE A 573 -12.89 22.28 -5.80
C ILE A 573 -11.85 23.32 -6.17
N ARG A 574 -10.62 22.86 -6.39
CA ARG A 574 -9.56 23.70 -6.96
C ARG A 574 -9.83 24.05 -8.42
N GLN A 575 -9.39 25.23 -8.80
CA GLN A 575 -9.32 25.66 -10.19
C GLN A 575 -8.03 26.47 -10.40
N ARG A 576 -7.06 25.86 -11.08
CA ARG A 576 -5.85 26.58 -11.53
C ARG A 576 -6.20 27.74 -12.48
N GLN A 577 -5.43 28.82 -12.42
CA GLN A 577 -5.55 29.98 -13.31
C GLN A 577 -4.21 30.32 -13.95
N PRO A 578 -4.18 30.80 -15.20
CA PRO A 578 -2.94 31.28 -15.79
C PRO A 578 -2.50 32.55 -15.07
N ILE A 579 -1.19 32.71 -14.88
CA ILE A 579 -0.63 33.87 -14.17
C ILE A 579 -0.97 35.18 -14.87
N SER A 580 -1.09 35.15 -16.20
CA SER A 580 -1.52 36.26 -17.06
C SER A 580 -2.89 36.81 -16.65
N LYS A 581 -3.84 35.91 -16.36
CA LYS A 581 -5.19 36.27 -15.91
C LYS A 581 -5.22 36.74 -14.46
N LEU A 582 -4.35 36.21 -13.59
CA LEU A 582 -4.23 36.72 -12.22
C LEU A 582 -3.55 38.09 -12.19
N GLN A 583 -2.65 38.38 -13.12
CA GLN A 583 -2.04 39.70 -13.28
C GLN A 583 -3.06 40.77 -13.65
N GLU A 584 -4.23 40.43 -14.20
CA GLU A 584 -5.33 41.38 -14.45
C GLU A 584 -5.92 41.98 -13.15
N ILE A 585 -5.72 41.34 -12.00
CA ILE A 585 -6.08 41.87 -10.67
C ILE A 585 -5.32 43.18 -10.41
N VAL A 586 -4.10 43.26 -10.94
CA VAL A 586 -3.21 44.40 -10.79
C VAL A 586 -3.22 45.19 -12.08
N GLY A 587 -3.36 46.51 -12.01
CA GLY A 587 -3.44 47.35 -13.19
C GLY A 587 -2.17 47.31 -14.06
N SER A 588 -2.00 48.32 -14.91
CA SER A 588 -0.82 48.41 -15.79
C SER A 588 0.43 49.00 -15.10
N ASN A 589 0.39 49.23 -13.78
CA ASN A 589 1.50 49.83 -13.03
C ASN A 589 2.66 48.83 -12.86
N PRO A 590 3.87 49.10 -13.40
CA PRO A 590 5.01 48.18 -13.31
C PRO A 590 5.43 47.83 -11.88
N THR A 591 5.43 48.80 -10.96
CA THR A 591 5.85 48.60 -9.57
C THR A 591 4.88 47.68 -8.82
N GLU A 592 3.58 47.83 -9.08
CA GLU A 592 2.56 46.97 -8.48
C GLU A 592 2.62 45.55 -9.03
N ARG A 593 2.90 45.39 -10.33
CA ARG A 593 3.09 44.08 -10.96
C ARG A 593 4.29 43.33 -10.40
N GLU A 594 5.40 44.03 -10.16
CA GLU A 594 6.57 43.44 -9.51
C GLU A 594 6.25 43.02 -8.06
N ALA A 595 5.59 43.89 -7.29
CA ALA A 595 5.17 43.58 -5.93
C ALA A 595 4.17 42.42 -5.83
N PHE A 596 3.29 42.29 -6.83
CA PHE A 596 2.35 41.16 -6.95
C PHE A 596 3.08 39.86 -7.31
N GLY A 597 4.00 39.91 -8.28
CA GLY A 597 4.84 38.76 -8.63
C GLY A 597 5.58 38.22 -7.41
N LYS A 598 6.21 39.12 -6.64
CA LYS A 598 6.87 38.77 -5.37
C LYS A 598 5.91 38.17 -4.34
N ALA A 599 4.70 38.72 -4.19
CA ALA A 599 3.71 38.16 -3.27
C ALA A 599 3.28 36.73 -3.67
N ILE A 600 3.13 36.45 -4.97
CA ILE A 600 2.88 35.08 -5.46
C ILE A 600 4.09 34.17 -5.17
N GLU A 601 5.31 34.63 -5.41
CA GLU A 601 6.54 33.88 -5.08
C GLU A 601 6.63 33.56 -3.59
N ASP A 602 6.35 34.54 -2.72
CA ASP A 602 6.35 34.36 -1.26
C ASP A 602 5.27 33.35 -0.82
N LEU A 603 4.08 33.35 -1.44
CA LEU A 603 3.02 32.36 -1.19
C LEU A 603 3.39 30.95 -1.67
N VAL A 604 4.15 30.84 -2.76
CA VAL A 604 4.67 29.56 -3.27
C VAL A 604 5.78 29.04 -2.39
N ALA A 605 6.73 29.90 -2.00
CA ALA A 605 7.79 29.57 -1.04
C ALA A 605 7.22 29.19 0.34
N GLY A 606 6.13 29.84 0.74
CA GLY A 606 5.34 29.51 1.92
C GLY A 606 4.49 28.25 1.78
N GLY A 607 4.46 27.59 0.62
CA GLY A 607 3.75 26.32 0.43
C GLY A 607 2.21 26.42 0.44
N LEU A 608 1.65 27.61 0.25
CA LEU A 608 0.20 27.80 0.10
C LEU A 608 -0.26 27.72 -1.36
N LEU A 609 0.61 28.13 -2.29
CA LEU A 609 0.38 28.08 -3.73
C LEU A 609 1.42 27.19 -4.42
N THR A 610 1.12 26.78 -5.65
CA THR A 610 2.03 26.06 -6.54
C THR A 610 2.01 26.68 -7.93
N LEU A 611 3.15 26.56 -8.63
CA LEU A 611 3.29 26.99 -10.02
C LEU A 611 3.50 25.77 -10.91
N THR A 612 2.77 25.70 -12.02
CA THR A 612 2.97 24.71 -13.06
C THR A 612 3.25 25.42 -14.38
N LYS A 613 4.39 25.15 -14.99
CA LYS A 613 4.71 25.69 -16.32
C LYS A 613 4.18 24.75 -17.39
N LYS A 614 3.31 25.25 -18.26
CA LYS A 614 2.83 24.53 -19.43
C LYS A 614 3.87 24.57 -20.57
N PRO A 615 3.78 23.62 -21.53
CA PRO A 615 4.74 23.50 -22.64
C PRO A 615 4.71 24.66 -23.63
N ASP A 616 3.56 25.34 -23.72
CA ASP A 616 3.39 26.61 -24.44
C ASP A 616 4.16 27.78 -23.81
N GLY A 617 4.76 27.55 -22.63
CA GLY A 617 5.52 28.53 -21.87
C GLY A 617 4.70 29.30 -20.83
N GLU A 618 3.38 29.13 -20.79
CA GLU A 618 2.51 29.81 -19.82
C GLU A 618 2.62 29.19 -18.42
N THR A 619 2.76 30.05 -17.40
CA THR A 619 2.79 29.61 -16.00
C THR A 619 1.38 29.67 -15.41
N TRP A 620 0.96 28.58 -14.79
CA TRP A 620 -0.32 28.44 -14.11
C TRP A 620 -0.11 28.41 -12.60
N VAL A 621 -1.01 29.08 -11.87
CA VAL A 621 -1.04 29.16 -10.41
C VAL A 621 -2.19 28.30 -9.89
N ASP A 622 -1.95 27.55 -8.82
CA ASP A 622 -2.95 26.72 -8.15
C ASP A 622 -2.72 26.73 -6.63
N LEU A 623 -3.74 26.37 -5.84
CA LEU A 623 -3.56 26.07 -4.42
C LEU A 623 -2.63 24.87 -4.27
N ALA A 624 -1.78 24.88 -3.24
CA ALA A 624 -0.93 23.72 -2.94
C ALA A 624 -1.78 22.46 -2.66
N HIS A 625 -2.87 22.62 -1.89
CA HIS A 625 -3.88 21.59 -1.67
C HIS A 625 -5.23 22.23 -1.36
N GLU A 626 -6.32 21.49 -1.56
CA GLU A 626 -7.66 21.88 -1.06
C GLU A 626 -7.69 22.06 0.46
N ALA A 627 -6.74 21.47 1.20
CA ALA A 627 -6.73 21.55 2.65
C ALA A 627 -6.49 22.99 3.14
N VAL A 628 -6.00 23.88 2.27
CA VAL A 628 -5.90 25.32 2.57
C VAL A 628 -7.28 25.96 2.78
N THR A 629 -8.34 25.48 2.12
CA THR A 629 -9.69 26.04 2.29
C THR A 629 -10.25 25.80 3.68
N GLU A 630 -9.86 24.69 4.31
CA GLU A 630 -10.36 24.27 5.63
C GLU A 630 -9.37 24.65 6.74
N GLY A 631 -8.06 24.49 6.49
CA GLY A 631 -7.02 24.73 7.48
C GLY A 631 -6.52 26.17 7.57
N TRP A 632 -6.97 27.09 6.70
CA TRP A 632 -6.75 28.53 6.87
C TRP A 632 -8.08 29.24 7.14
N GLN A 633 -8.31 29.61 8.40
CA GLN A 633 -9.60 30.12 8.87
C GLN A 633 -10.03 31.40 8.15
N ARG A 634 -9.08 32.28 7.81
CA ARG A 634 -9.36 33.51 7.06
C ARG A 634 -9.84 33.20 5.64
N PHE A 635 -9.23 32.24 4.96
CA PHE A 635 -9.68 31.86 3.63
C PHE A 635 -11.06 31.19 3.67
N ALA A 636 -11.31 30.33 4.66
CA ALA A 636 -12.65 29.79 4.90
C ALA A 636 -13.70 30.92 5.09
N HIS A 637 -13.33 31.99 5.80
CA HIS A 637 -14.19 33.17 5.97
C HIS A 637 -14.45 33.90 4.65
N TRP A 638 -13.41 34.16 3.85
CA TRP A 638 -13.56 34.78 2.52
C TRP A 638 -14.47 33.96 1.62
N LEU A 639 -14.33 32.63 1.63
CA LEU A 639 -15.19 31.75 0.86
C LEU A 639 -16.64 31.88 1.28
N ASN A 640 -16.93 31.78 2.58
CA ASN A 640 -18.29 31.90 3.10
C ASN A 640 -18.98 33.22 2.75
N GLN A 641 -18.23 34.33 2.69
CA GLN A 641 -18.74 35.63 2.27
C GLN A 641 -19.02 35.72 0.76
N ASN A 642 -18.30 34.95 -0.05
CA ASN A 642 -18.31 35.05 -1.51
C ASN A 642 -18.93 33.81 -2.22
N LEU A 643 -19.52 32.86 -1.49
CA LEU A 643 -20.13 31.65 -2.08
C LEU A 643 -21.18 31.98 -3.17
N SER A 644 -21.95 33.05 -3.00
CA SER A 644 -22.98 33.49 -3.96
C SER A 644 -22.40 34.17 -5.20
N THR A 645 -21.21 34.76 -5.12
CA THR A 645 -20.53 35.43 -6.24
C THR A 645 -19.61 34.49 -7.01
N LEU A 646 -19.14 33.40 -6.38
CA LEU A 646 -18.34 32.34 -7.01
C LEU A 646 -19.18 31.34 -7.85
N SER A 647 -20.51 31.39 -7.73
CA SER A 647 -21.45 30.50 -8.41
C SER A 647 -22.02 31.13 -9.69
N LEU A 648 -21.14 31.44 -10.65
CA LEU A 648 -21.50 31.74 -12.05
C LEU A 648 -20.57 31.01 -13.02
#